data_AF-A0AAE8SUE5-F1
#
_entry.id   AF-A0AAE8SUE5-F1
#
_cell.length_a   1.000
_cell.length_b   1.000
_cell.length_c   1.000
_cell.angle_alpha   90.00
_cell.angle_beta   90.00
_cell.angle_gamma   90.00
#
_symmetry.space_group_name_H-M   'P 1'
#
loop_
_entity.id
_entity.type
_entity.pdbx_description
1 polymer ?
#
loop_
_entity_poly.entity_id
_entity_poly.type
_entity_poly.pdbx_seq_one_letter_code
_entity_poly.pdbx_strand_id
1 'polypeptide(L)'
;MPKDQTTEGRPPMEMQVADLDDIEDLHCFSKAHGVTIANIFQLAWALVLSKYTCSEVCFGHITSTRSVDVVGTNPIVDAPVNTMVTRITLSEATPIEKALQMVQSDSLDAFSHQIPLSDILATLDLGGGVCSTHHYPTAILIPDGRRTLAVKSFVKNPEKTLGNMQIITQEDLLQFHEWNNQVPKQDTDKCTQEVVSSQTLARPDAMADCAWDGNLSYEELEDSADRLAYHLVTSLGVDVGCNKVALCLNRSRWVIISQLAVLKAGGVVVSVDPKHPLQRLEAILKDISANLILTTHEYSSRFRDIVAHVVEVKVSSKKFARPPGRLQIPHQDVKSTAFLIYTSGSTGTPKGVVLTHVSLMANFLSHGKAFGMSPVTRSIQFASYTFIVSISDIWATLVHGGCVCVILEDEIMNDLEGTIRSYRGTLSQVTPTVASLLDLSKLPSLRTLVLGGEAVKPSMIEEFVKEAAVNVLNGYGLSEFVVGILTTDEGAVLAAVIEAGVSQTPALDTAARTQLLPMQEDQRQAFRALRKALGDVLPSHIIPHLYLPVARLPLSQSGKLFRKAIWEDLQQSPLLSSYLLVDLAKTPPSTDAERYLRDMWASTLNLPPSEVGANDEFFALGGDSLSAMPMVAKARRSSNTLLNSLTFADIFRHRVLSKLAAVVAVERTTSGKVTAATEEYRPFFALGDISIQGIQQAIAPMPAFPEVIVNVVPTTDLQAGCGLASLHKSRHSLGHISLSGTGPCAIDRWRESCLKLVQAHEILRTAYVFHQGQLLQVVLESFCPVIPHYEVASKQEIEQFTRDLMMRDMYNPPRLGRPFMEFAIITSSTCSHHQILFRLSHGEYDAIGFSYLINTLRSIHEGQPVPEYHTFASYVGSLLQGKTESLGYWRTILDGYSMPMSSNFLAFHTRLSGTVRYSGGA
;
A
#
# COMPACT_ATOMS: atom_id res chain seq x y z
N MET A 1 -46.67 0.65 -7.91
CA MET A 1 -45.26 0.21 -7.92
C MET A 1 -44.46 1.21 -8.73
N PRO A 2 -43.59 2.02 -8.10
CA PRO A 2 -42.65 2.88 -8.83
C PRO A 2 -41.63 2.03 -9.59
N LYS A 3 -41.11 2.56 -10.70
CA LYS A 3 -40.03 1.92 -11.46
C LYS A 3 -38.72 2.01 -10.69
N ASP A 4 -37.96 0.92 -10.67
CA ASP A 4 -36.61 0.89 -10.11
C ASP A 4 -35.67 1.65 -11.07
N GLN A 5 -35.22 2.84 -10.67
CA GLN A 5 -34.33 3.72 -11.45
C GLN A 5 -32.90 3.69 -10.90
N THR A 6 -32.30 2.50 -10.81
CA THR A 6 -30.96 2.30 -10.23
C THR A 6 -29.96 1.58 -11.15
N THR A 7 -30.32 1.31 -12.42
CA THR A 7 -29.48 0.59 -13.38
C THR A 7 -29.10 1.38 -14.64
N GLU A 8 -28.96 2.70 -14.54
CA GLU A 8 -28.33 3.53 -15.58
C GLU A 8 -27.04 4.16 -15.03
N GLY A 9 -25.96 4.16 -15.81
CA GLY A 9 -24.75 4.94 -15.50
C GLY A 9 -23.56 4.20 -14.86
N ARG A 10 -23.06 3.13 -15.50
CA ARG A 10 -21.60 2.90 -15.52
C ARG A 10 -21.15 2.79 -16.98
N PRO A 11 -20.10 3.53 -17.40
CA PRO A 11 -19.49 3.26 -18.69
C PRO A 11 -18.94 1.83 -18.71
N PRO A 12 -18.83 1.18 -19.88
CA PRO A 12 -18.07 -0.06 -19.99
C PRO A 12 -16.62 0.17 -19.50
N MET A 13 -15.95 -0.88 -19.05
CA MET A 13 -14.51 -0.81 -18.76
C MET A 13 -13.77 -0.42 -20.04
N GLU A 14 -13.36 0.84 -20.14
CA GLU A 14 -12.38 1.27 -21.14
C GLU A 14 -11.04 0.65 -20.77
N MET A 15 -10.61 -0.31 -21.58
CA MET A 15 -9.23 -0.78 -21.57
C MET A 15 -8.37 0.34 -22.16
N GLN A 16 -7.90 1.25 -21.31
CA GLN A 16 -6.88 2.21 -21.71
C GLN A 16 -5.61 1.44 -22.06
N VAL A 17 -5.28 1.44 -23.35
CA VAL A 17 -3.97 0.99 -23.83
C VAL A 17 -3.02 2.15 -23.63
N ALA A 18 -2.09 2.03 -22.68
CA ALA A 18 -1.03 3.02 -22.53
C ALA A 18 -0.09 2.97 -23.74
N ASP A 19 -0.04 4.05 -24.52
CA ASP A 19 0.99 4.24 -25.54
C ASP A 19 2.37 4.40 -24.87
N LEU A 20 3.11 3.29 -24.92
CA LEU A 20 4.55 3.24 -24.73
C LEU A 20 5.19 3.43 -26.10
N ASP A 21 5.24 4.68 -26.54
CA ASP A 21 5.75 5.11 -27.85
C ASP A 21 7.15 4.50 -28.16
N ASP A 22 7.96 4.30 -27.12
CA ASP A 22 9.37 3.88 -27.19
C ASP A 22 9.59 2.44 -26.66
N ILE A 23 8.96 1.42 -27.28
CA ILE A 23 9.27 0.00 -26.99
C ILE A 23 10.75 -0.31 -27.25
N GLU A 24 11.37 0.34 -28.24
CA GLU A 24 12.80 0.18 -28.54
C GLU A 24 13.70 0.68 -27.40
N ASP A 25 13.34 1.79 -26.72
CA ASP A 25 14.07 2.28 -25.54
C ASP A 25 14.01 1.28 -24.38
N LEU A 26 12.85 0.63 -24.16
CA LEU A 26 12.71 -0.41 -23.15
C LEU A 26 13.61 -1.63 -23.43
N HIS A 27 13.75 -2.03 -24.69
CA HIS A 27 14.69 -3.08 -25.09
C HIS A 27 16.15 -2.65 -24.93
N CYS A 28 16.51 -1.44 -25.38
CA CYS A 28 17.87 -0.89 -25.22
C CYS A 28 18.28 -0.77 -23.75
N PHE A 29 17.38 -0.27 -22.90
CA PHE A 29 17.58 -0.14 -21.46
C PHE A 29 17.73 -1.51 -20.76
N SER A 30 16.83 -2.45 -21.09
CA SER A 30 16.90 -3.84 -20.59
C SER A 30 18.26 -4.48 -20.89
N LYS A 31 18.74 -4.32 -22.12
CA LYS A 31 20.07 -4.76 -22.57
C LYS A 31 21.22 -4.04 -21.82
N ALA A 32 21.15 -2.72 -21.66
CA ALA A 32 22.20 -1.93 -21.02
C ALA A 32 22.41 -2.29 -19.54
N HIS A 33 21.32 -2.59 -18.81
CA HIS A 33 21.36 -2.87 -17.38
C HIS A 33 21.27 -4.36 -17.00
N GLY A 34 21.17 -5.25 -18.00
CA GLY A 34 21.12 -6.71 -17.78
C GLY A 34 19.85 -7.18 -17.06
N VAL A 35 18.71 -6.54 -17.34
CA VAL A 35 17.40 -6.84 -16.71
C VAL A 35 16.33 -7.07 -17.77
N THR A 36 15.22 -7.75 -17.45
CA THR A 36 14.10 -7.91 -18.40
C THR A 36 13.06 -6.80 -18.28
N ILE A 37 12.32 -6.55 -19.37
CA ILE A 37 11.16 -5.65 -19.40
C ILE A 37 10.16 -6.01 -18.29
N ALA A 38 9.94 -7.31 -18.01
CA ALA A 38 9.04 -7.75 -16.95
C ALA A 38 9.48 -7.25 -15.55
N ASN A 39 10.79 -7.18 -15.28
CA ASN A 39 11.31 -6.66 -14.02
C ASN A 39 11.14 -5.14 -13.89
N ILE A 40 11.16 -4.40 -15.00
CA ILE A 40 10.83 -2.96 -15.04
C ILE A 40 9.37 -2.76 -14.62
N PHE A 41 8.43 -3.54 -15.18
CA PHE A 41 7.02 -3.48 -14.79
C PHE A 41 6.76 -3.97 -13.35
N GLN A 42 7.44 -5.03 -12.89
CA GLN A 42 7.34 -5.50 -11.50
C GLN A 42 7.80 -4.42 -10.52
N LEU A 43 8.93 -3.74 -10.78
CA LEU A 43 9.40 -2.64 -9.93
C LEU A 43 8.47 -1.42 -9.99
N ALA A 44 7.92 -1.09 -11.17
CA ALA A 44 6.99 0.02 -11.32
C ALA A 44 5.70 -0.26 -10.54
N TRP A 45 5.21 -1.50 -10.60
CA TRP A 45 4.05 -1.93 -9.86
C TRP A 45 4.28 -1.96 -8.35
N ALA A 46 5.45 -2.45 -7.91
CA ALA A 46 5.87 -2.36 -6.51
C ALA A 46 5.90 -0.91 -6.01
N LEU A 47 6.49 0.01 -6.77
CA LEU A 47 6.58 1.43 -6.41
C LEU A 47 5.19 2.04 -6.21
N VAL A 48 4.24 1.74 -7.10
CA VAL A 48 2.85 2.16 -6.96
C VAL A 48 2.20 1.52 -5.72
N LEU A 49 2.26 0.20 -5.56
CA LEU A 49 1.65 -0.52 -4.43
C LEU A 49 2.17 -0.02 -3.07
N SER A 50 3.45 0.36 -3.00
CA SER A 50 4.07 0.80 -1.74
C SER A 50 3.45 2.07 -1.16
N LYS A 51 2.83 2.91 -1.99
CA LYS A 51 2.13 4.13 -1.56
C LYS A 51 0.75 3.85 -0.97
N TYR A 52 0.23 2.63 -1.14
CA TYR A 52 -1.04 2.17 -0.57
C TYR A 52 -0.84 1.15 0.56
N THR A 53 0.37 0.64 0.75
CA THR A 53 0.68 -0.47 1.68
C THR A 53 1.87 -0.11 2.57
N CYS A 54 3.07 -0.61 2.29
CA CYS A 54 4.30 -0.22 2.96
C CYS A 54 5.49 -0.34 1.99
N SER A 55 6.71 -0.08 2.47
CA SER A 55 7.95 -0.24 1.69
C SER A 55 8.17 -1.66 1.18
N GLU A 56 7.56 -2.66 1.81
CA GLU A 56 7.67 -4.07 1.44
C GLU A 56 6.36 -4.57 0.83
N VAL A 57 6.41 -4.96 -0.44
CA VAL A 57 5.24 -5.29 -1.26
C VAL A 57 5.35 -6.69 -1.81
N CYS A 58 4.23 -7.42 -1.76
CA CYS A 58 4.11 -8.79 -2.24
C CYS A 58 2.89 -8.91 -3.15
N PHE A 59 3.06 -9.47 -4.35
CA PHE A 59 1.99 -9.65 -5.33
C PHE A 59 2.23 -10.87 -6.23
N GLY A 60 1.16 -11.45 -6.77
CA GLY A 60 1.26 -12.51 -7.77
C GLY A 60 1.52 -11.95 -9.18
N HIS A 61 2.30 -12.66 -9.98
CA HIS A 61 2.41 -12.46 -11.42
C HIS A 61 2.29 -13.80 -12.16
N ILE A 62 1.86 -13.75 -13.42
CA ILE A 62 1.54 -14.94 -14.21
C ILE A 62 2.77 -15.31 -15.07
N THR A 63 3.21 -16.57 -15.00
CA THR A 63 4.37 -17.09 -15.76
C THR A 63 4.01 -18.34 -16.54
N SER A 64 4.41 -18.42 -17.80
CA SER A 64 4.36 -19.69 -18.55
C SER A 64 5.49 -20.61 -18.12
N THR A 65 5.14 -21.85 -17.79
CA THR A 65 6.03 -22.87 -17.21
C THR A 65 6.46 -23.92 -18.24
N ARG A 66 6.31 -23.61 -19.54
CA ARG A 66 6.74 -24.41 -20.71
C ARG A 66 8.27 -24.68 -20.78
N SER A 67 9.01 -24.20 -19.78
CA SER A 67 10.45 -24.24 -19.62
C SER A 67 10.93 -25.19 -18.49
N VAL A 68 10.01 -25.80 -17.73
CA VAL A 68 10.33 -26.95 -16.88
C VAL A 68 10.86 -28.09 -17.76
N ASP A 69 11.81 -28.90 -17.25
CA ASP A 69 12.55 -29.96 -17.99
C ASP A 69 11.68 -31.19 -18.39
N VAL A 70 10.46 -30.95 -18.87
CA VAL A 70 9.47 -31.96 -19.25
C VAL A 70 9.75 -32.47 -20.67
N VAL A 71 10.72 -33.38 -20.76
CA VAL A 71 10.82 -34.44 -21.78
C VAL A 71 10.56 -34.00 -23.23
N GLY A 72 11.62 -33.67 -23.99
CA GLY A 72 11.57 -33.72 -25.46
C GLY A 72 11.31 -32.40 -26.20
N THR A 73 10.95 -32.52 -27.49
CA THR A 73 10.86 -31.41 -28.46
C THR A 73 9.44 -30.92 -28.74
N ASN A 74 8.43 -31.63 -28.23
CA ASN A 74 7.05 -31.45 -28.65
C ASN A 74 6.34 -30.46 -27.71
N PRO A 75 5.33 -29.69 -28.16
CA PRO A 75 4.67 -28.72 -27.31
C PRO A 75 3.64 -29.36 -26.36
N ILE A 76 3.29 -28.67 -25.28
CA ILE A 76 2.08 -28.94 -24.49
C ILE A 76 0.93 -28.09 -25.05
N VAL A 77 -0.27 -28.64 -25.20
CA VAL A 77 -1.38 -27.94 -25.88
C VAL A 77 -2.20 -27.08 -24.91
N ASP A 78 -2.34 -27.56 -23.69
CA ASP A 78 -2.95 -26.89 -22.54
C ASP A 78 -2.28 -25.55 -22.21
N ALA A 79 -2.76 -24.90 -21.15
CA ALA A 79 -2.15 -23.72 -20.52
C ALA A 79 -1.29 -24.10 -19.29
N PRO A 80 -0.03 -24.57 -19.46
CA PRO A 80 0.94 -24.70 -18.37
C PRO A 80 1.39 -23.29 -17.95
N VAL A 81 0.59 -22.71 -17.05
CA VAL A 81 0.76 -21.37 -16.54
C VAL A 81 0.60 -21.43 -15.03
N ASN A 82 1.52 -20.79 -14.31
CA ASN A 82 1.53 -20.73 -12.86
C ASN A 82 1.51 -19.28 -12.39
N THR A 83 1.01 -19.05 -11.17
CA THR A 83 1.06 -17.75 -10.51
C THR A 83 2.23 -17.72 -9.55
N MET A 84 3.27 -16.99 -9.90
CA MET A 84 4.48 -16.81 -9.10
C MET A 84 4.35 -15.63 -8.16
N VAL A 85 4.88 -15.75 -6.95
CA VAL A 85 4.90 -14.66 -5.96
C VAL A 85 6.14 -13.79 -6.19
N THR A 86 5.92 -12.48 -6.34
CA THR A 86 6.97 -11.46 -6.34
C THR A 86 6.92 -10.69 -5.03
N ARG A 87 8.03 -10.71 -4.29
CA ARG A 87 8.30 -9.85 -3.13
C ARG A 87 9.32 -8.79 -3.55
N ILE A 88 9.08 -7.53 -3.20
CA ILE A 88 10.01 -6.42 -3.46
C ILE A 88 10.05 -5.52 -2.22
N THR A 89 11.25 -5.31 -1.68
CA THR A 89 11.50 -4.34 -0.61
C THR A 89 12.08 -3.07 -1.21
N LEU A 90 11.31 -1.98 -1.17
CA LEU A 90 11.72 -0.67 -1.66
C LEU A 90 12.39 0.15 -0.56
N SER A 91 13.39 0.92 -0.94
CA SER A 91 14.02 1.92 -0.08
C SER A 91 14.23 3.19 -0.89
N GLU A 92 13.82 4.33 -0.35
CA GLU A 92 13.86 5.63 -1.04
C GLU A 92 15.29 6.07 -1.41
N ALA A 93 16.31 5.52 -0.74
CA ALA A 93 17.72 5.75 -1.01
C ALA A 93 18.32 4.78 -2.05
N THR A 94 17.56 3.76 -2.50
CA THR A 94 18.06 2.76 -3.45
C THR A 94 17.99 3.32 -4.88
N PRO A 95 19.09 3.32 -5.66
CA PRO A 95 19.06 3.65 -7.08
C PRO A 95 18.14 2.71 -7.86
N ILE A 96 17.46 3.23 -8.88
CA ILE A 96 16.52 2.46 -9.70
C ILE A 96 17.21 1.25 -10.36
N GLU A 97 18.40 1.44 -10.93
CA GLU A 97 19.21 0.34 -11.48
C GLU A 97 19.44 -0.79 -10.46
N LYS A 98 19.85 -0.45 -9.24
CA LYS A 98 20.10 -1.44 -8.19
C LYS A 98 18.80 -2.15 -7.77
N ALA A 99 17.68 -1.42 -7.71
CA ALA A 99 16.38 -2.02 -7.41
C ALA A 99 15.95 -3.00 -8.52
N LEU A 100 16.14 -2.66 -9.80
CA LEU A 100 15.87 -3.56 -10.93
C LEU A 100 16.74 -4.82 -10.88
N GLN A 101 18.03 -4.69 -10.55
CA GLN A 101 18.94 -5.82 -10.38
C GLN A 101 18.55 -6.75 -9.22
N MET A 102 18.00 -6.20 -8.13
CA MET A 102 17.44 -6.99 -7.02
C MET A 102 16.18 -7.75 -7.48
N VAL A 103 15.21 -7.05 -8.09
CA VAL A 103 13.99 -7.67 -8.64
C VAL A 103 14.31 -8.78 -9.65
N GLN A 104 15.33 -8.58 -10.49
CA GLN A 104 15.84 -9.59 -11.42
C GLN A 104 16.41 -10.82 -10.70
N SER A 105 17.17 -10.64 -9.61
CA SER A 105 17.73 -11.75 -8.82
C SER A 105 16.64 -12.54 -8.12
N ASP A 106 15.79 -11.85 -7.35
CA ASP A 106 14.73 -12.45 -6.54
C ASP A 106 13.73 -13.23 -7.42
N SER A 107 13.43 -12.71 -8.62
CA SER A 107 12.57 -13.40 -9.60
C SER A 107 13.13 -14.73 -10.08
N LEU A 108 14.46 -14.92 -10.10
CA LEU A 108 15.11 -16.09 -10.67
C LEU A 108 15.49 -17.14 -9.63
N ASP A 109 15.73 -16.72 -8.39
CA ASP A 109 15.71 -17.62 -7.24
C ASP A 109 14.28 -18.18 -7.07
N ALA A 110 13.24 -17.33 -7.10
CA ALA A 110 11.84 -17.77 -7.11
C ALA A 110 11.52 -18.73 -8.28
N PHE A 111 12.04 -18.46 -9.49
CA PHE A 111 11.85 -19.32 -10.66
C PHE A 111 12.42 -20.73 -10.48
N SER A 112 13.41 -20.92 -9.60
CA SER A 112 13.95 -22.25 -9.26
C SER A 112 13.00 -23.06 -8.35
N HIS A 113 12.01 -22.40 -7.74
CA HIS A 113 11.10 -22.97 -6.75
C HIS A 113 9.63 -22.91 -7.19
N GLN A 114 9.37 -23.09 -8.49
CA GLN A 114 8.02 -23.10 -9.07
C GLN A 114 7.16 -24.24 -8.51
N ILE A 115 6.12 -23.87 -7.77
CA ILE A 115 5.02 -24.74 -7.31
C ILE A 115 3.69 -23.96 -7.40
N PRO A 116 2.52 -24.62 -7.41
CA PRO A 116 1.22 -23.95 -7.35
C PRO A 116 1.12 -22.94 -6.21
N LEU A 117 0.43 -21.82 -6.43
CA LEU A 117 0.18 -20.81 -5.41
C LEU A 117 -0.69 -21.38 -4.28
N SER A 118 -1.62 -22.28 -4.59
CA SER A 118 -2.40 -23.02 -3.58
C SER A 118 -1.52 -23.82 -2.63
N ASP A 119 -0.43 -24.44 -3.11
CA ASP A 119 0.55 -25.14 -2.26
C ASP A 119 1.34 -24.15 -1.38
N ILE A 120 1.73 -22.99 -1.91
CA ILE A 120 2.40 -21.92 -1.14
C ILE A 120 1.49 -21.42 -0.01
N LEU A 121 0.22 -21.14 -0.31
CA LEU A 121 -0.75 -20.62 0.67
C LEU A 121 -1.09 -21.64 1.75
N ALA A 122 -1.26 -22.92 1.39
CA ALA A 122 -1.48 -24.00 2.35
C ALA A 122 -0.27 -24.19 3.28
N THR A 123 0.93 -24.00 2.75
CA THR A 123 2.21 -24.17 3.46
C THR A 123 2.49 -23.10 4.53
N LEU A 124 1.81 -21.96 4.43
CA LEU A 124 1.86 -20.81 5.33
C LEU A 124 0.61 -20.72 6.25
N ASP A 125 -0.26 -21.73 6.25
CA ASP A 125 -1.58 -21.73 6.93
C ASP A 125 -2.53 -20.58 6.51
N LEU A 126 -2.28 -19.94 5.35
CA LEU A 126 -3.08 -18.83 4.82
C LEU A 126 -4.34 -19.29 4.04
N GLY A 127 -4.53 -20.60 3.87
CA GLY A 127 -5.60 -21.21 3.07
C GLY A 127 -6.88 -21.61 3.80
N GLY A 128 -7.12 -21.14 5.04
CA GLY A 128 -8.19 -21.62 5.94
C GLY A 128 -9.65 -21.32 5.56
N GLY A 129 -9.90 -20.68 4.43
CA GLY A 129 -11.22 -20.57 3.81
C GLY A 129 -11.11 -20.97 2.35
N VAL A 130 -12.24 -21.29 1.69
CA VAL A 130 -12.27 -21.51 0.23
C VAL A 130 -11.52 -20.35 -0.41
N CYS A 131 -10.31 -20.62 -0.90
CA CYS A 131 -9.42 -19.63 -1.49
C CYS A 131 -9.96 -19.35 -2.89
N SER A 132 -11.10 -18.69 -2.87
CA SER A 132 -11.63 -17.88 -3.92
C SER A 132 -10.56 -16.82 -4.19
N THR A 133 -9.64 -17.21 -5.06
CA THR A 133 -9.11 -16.37 -6.13
C THR A 133 -10.31 -15.81 -6.89
N HIS A 134 -11.02 -14.90 -6.22
CA HIS A 134 -11.92 -13.97 -6.83
C HIS A 134 -11.05 -13.26 -7.85
N HIS A 135 -11.14 -13.71 -9.09
CA HIS A 135 -10.93 -12.88 -10.24
C HIS A 135 -12.07 -11.85 -10.21
N TYR A 136 -12.00 -10.96 -9.22
CA TYR A 136 -12.73 -9.71 -9.25
C TYR A 136 -12.23 -9.02 -10.52
N PRO A 137 -13.12 -8.67 -11.47
CA PRO A 137 -12.71 -7.88 -12.63
C PRO A 137 -12.19 -6.50 -12.23
N THR A 138 -12.32 -6.14 -10.95
CA THR A 138 -11.51 -5.13 -10.27
C THR A 138 -10.03 -5.53 -10.23
N ALA A 139 -9.36 -5.44 -11.38
CA ALA A 139 -8.07 -4.78 -11.37
C ALA A 139 -8.24 -3.49 -10.55
N ILE A 140 -7.39 -3.27 -9.55
CA ILE A 140 -7.27 -1.94 -8.97
C ILE A 140 -6.73 -1.08 -10.13
N LEU A 141 -7.64 -0.37 -10.79
CA LEU A 141 -7.36 0.67 -11.77
C LEU A 141 -6.75 1.85 -11.00
N ILE A 142 -5.52 1.65 -10.52
CA ILE A 142 -4.58 2.76 -10.47
C ILE A 142 -4.49 3.25 -11.92
N PRO A 143 -4.79 4.54 -12.19
CA PRO A 143 -4.75 5.08 -13.54
C PRO A 143 -3.42 4.72 -14.19
N ASP A 144 -3.48 4.13 -15.40
CA ASP A 144 -2.31 3.50 -16.01
C ASP A 144 -1.16 4.49 -16.25
N GLY A 145 -1.51 5.78 -16.32
CA GLY A 145 -0.59 6.92 -16.27
C GLY A 145 0.42 6.88 -15.11
N ARG A 146 0.08 6.39 -13.90
CA ARG A 146 1.05 6.33 -12.78
C ARG A 146 2.08 5.21 -12.96
N ARG A 147 1.68 4.04 -13.48
CA ARG A 147 2.61 2.96 -13.84
C ARG A 147 3.48 3.36 -15.03
N THR A 148 2.85 3.92 -16.06
CA THR A 148 3.51 4.43 -17.27
C THR A 148 4.51 5.52 -16.95
N LEU A 149 4.17 6.46 -16.04
CA LEU A 149 5.08 7.50 -15.56
C LEU A 149 6.27 6.90 -14.82
N ALA A 150 6.07 5.91 -13.94
CA ALA A 150 7.16 5.21 -13.28
C ALA A 150 8.10 4.49 -14.28
N VAL A 151 7.55 3.77 -15.27
CA VAL A 151 8.33 3.11 -16.34
C VAL A 151 9.11 4.13 -17.18
N LYS A 152 8.45 5.19 -17.69
CA LYS A 152 9.10 6.25 -18.48
C LYS A 152 10.18 6.99 -17.65
N SER A 153 10.01 7.12 -16.33
CA SER A 153 11.01 7.73 -15.43
C SER A 153 12.20 6.80 -15.12
N PHE A 154 11.99 5.50 -14.97
CA PHE A 154 13.07 4.51 -14.78
C PHE A 154 14.02 4.47 -15.99
N VAL A 155 13.46 4.41 -17.20
CA VAL A 155 14.24 4.38 -18.44
C VAL A 155 15.07 5.67 -18.62
N LYS A 156 14.49 6.82 -18.27
CA LYS A 156 15.13 8.13 -18.48
C LYS A 156 16.14 8.55 -17.39
N ASN A 157 16.12 7.94 -16.21
CA ASN A 157 16.94 8.37 -15.06
C ASN A 157 17.33 7.18 -14.12
N PRO A 158 17.92 6.08 -14.61
CA PRO A 158 18.25 4.89 -13.80
C PRO A 158 19.15 5.16 -12.59
N GLU A 159 19.93 6.24 -12.64
CA GLU A 159 20.84 6.70 -11.59
C GLU A 159 20.12 7.35 -10.40
N LYS A 160 18.87 7.80 -10.56
CA LYS A 160 18.08 8.39 -9.47
C LYS A 160 17.63 7.31 -8.48
N THR A 161 17.39 7.75 -7.25
CA THR A 161 16.84 6.89 -6.21
C THR A 161 15.32 6.79 -6.31
N LEU A 162 14.75 5.68 -5.83
CA LEU A 162 13.30 5.45 -5.82
C LEU A 162 12.50 6.54 -5.09
N GLY A 163 13.10 7.23 -4.11
CA GLY A 163 12.47 8.35 -3.41
C GLY A 163 12.28 9.61 -4.27
N ASN A 164 13.13 9.81 -5.28
CA ASN A 164 13.08 10.96 -6.19
C ASN A 164 12.12 10.75 -7.38
N MET A 165 11.34 9.66 -7.36
CA MET A 165 10.41 9.30 -8.43
C MET A 165 9.09 10.06 -8.31
N GLN A 166 8.83 10.96 -9.26
CA GLN A 166 7.52 11.59 -9.38
C GLN A 166 6.52 10.61 -10.00
N ILE A 167 5.60 10.13 -9.17
CA ILE A 167 4.46 9.27 -9.52
C ILE A 167 3.12 10.02 -9.47
N ILE A 168 3.17 11.33 -9.16
CA ILE A 168 2.04 12.25 -9.11
C ILE A 168 1.86 12.82 -10.51
N THR A 169 0.69 12.61 -11.12
CA THR A 169 0.38 13.07 -12.48
C THR A 169 0.12 14.58 -12.52
N GLN A 170 0.05 15.17 -13.72
CA GLN A 170 -0.37 16.56 -13.86
C GLN A 170 -1.83 16.77 -13.42
N GLU A 171 -2.69 15.76 -13.62
CA GLU A 171 -4.08 15.76 -13.15
C GLU A 171 -4.14 15.74 -11.62
N ASP A 172 -3.32 14.92 -10.96
CA ASP A 172 -3.19 14.91 -9.50
C ASP A 172 -2.80 16.31 -8.97
N LEU A 173 -1.83 16.99 -9.62
CA LEU A 173 -1.41 18.34 -9.25
C LEU A 173 -2.50 19.39 -9.48
N LEU A 174 -3.25 19.30 -10.58
CA LEU A 174 -4.39 20.19 -10.84
C LEU A 174 -5.50 19.98 -9.82
N GLN A 175 -5.77 18.73 -9.43
CA GLN A 175 -6.76 18.40 -8.40
C GLN A 175 -6.36 18.94 -7.03
N PHE A 176 -5.08 18.83 -6.66
CA PHE A 176 -4.55 19.46 -5.44
C PHE A 176 -4.65 20.99 -5.49
N HIS A 177 -4.43 21.61 -6.65
CA HIS A 177 -4.60 23.04 -6.80
C HIS A 177 -6.07 23.46 -6.65
N GLU A 178 -7.01 22.74 -7.27
CA GLU A 178 -8.45 22.98 -7.16
C GLU A 178 -8.92 22.92 -5.69
N TRP A 179 -8.59 21.84 -4.97
CA TRP A 179 -8.97 21.67 -3.55
C TRP A 179 -8.44 22.78 -2.63
N ASN A 180 -7.30 23.40 -2.98
CA ASN A 180 -6.66 24.44 -2.18
C ASN A 180 -6.83 25.87 -2.75
N ASN A 181 -7.59 26.06 -3.83
CA ASN A 181 -7.72 27.35 -4.51
C ASN A 181 -8.53 28.38 -3.70
N GLN A 182 -9.34 27.93 -2.74
CA GLN A 182 -10.17 28.80 -1.90
C GLN A 182 -9.73 28.76 -0.44
N VAL A 183 -8.96 29.77 -0.01
CA VAL A 183 -8.69 30.04 1.40
C VAL A 183 -9.63 31.16 1.87
N PRO A 184 -10.59 30.88 2.77
CA PRO A 184 -11.52 31.89 3.28
C PRO A 184 -10.77 33.01 4.01
N LYS A 185 -10.94 34.26 3.58
CA LYS A 185 -10.45 35.42 4.32
C LYS A 185 -11.26 35.59 5.60
N GLN A 186 -10.58 35.71 6.73
CA GLN A 186 -11.16 35.99 8.04
C GLN A 186 -10.75 37.40 8.50
N ASP A 187 -11.64 38.12 9.16
CA ASP A 187 -11.32 39.40 9.83
C ASP A 187 -10.45 39.11 11.05
N THR A 188 -9.13 39.30 10.90
CA THR A 188 -8.13 38.97 11.91
C THR A 188 -7.33 40.21 12.34
N ASP A 189 -7.90 41.39 12.11
CA ASP A 189 -7.28 42.70 12.36
C ASP A 189 -7.37 43.12 13.85
N LYS A 190 -7.93 42.26 14.71
CA LYS A 190 -8.11 42.48 16.15
C LYS A 190 -7.51 41.36 16.98
N CYS A 191 -7.00 41.70 18.15
CA CYS A 191 -6.57 40.71 19.14
C CYS A 191 -7.78 40.05 19.82
N THR A 192 -7.58 38.83 20.30
CA THR A 192 -8.67 37.95 20.80
C THR A 192 -9.52 38.61 21.89
N GLN A 193 -8.89 39.25 22.86
CA GLN A 193 -9.51 39.99 23.95
C GLN A 193 -10.33 41.19 23.48
N GLU A 194 -9.94 41.85 22.38
CA GLU A 194 -10.67 43.01 21.84
C GLU A 194 -12.01 42.59 21.23
N VAL A 195 -12.06 41.39 20.65
CA VAL A 195 -13.30 40.79 20.15
C VAL A 195 -14.22 40.38 21.30
N VAL A 196 -13.68 39.82 22.39
CA VAL A 196 -14.46 39.54 23.61
C VAL A 196 -15.00 40.81 24.24
N SER A 197 -14.18 41.85 24.44
CA SER A 197 -14.66 43.17 24.91
C SER A 197 -15.69 43.80 23.96
N SER A 198 -15.61 43.53 22.65
CA SER A 198 -16.63 43.95 21.68
C SER A 198 -17.96 43.20 21.88
N GLN A 199 -17.92 41.92 22.25
CA GLN A 199 -19.12 41.19 22.67
C GLN A 199 -19.66 41.76 23.99
N THR A 200 -18.81 42.05 24.99
CA THR A 200 -19.24 42.68 26.25
C THR A 200 -20.06 43.95 26.01
N LEU A 201 -19.61 44.84 25.13
CA LEU A 201 -20.34 46.06 24.77
C LEU A 201 -21.68 45.79 24.04
N ALA A 202 -21.78 44.68 23.31
CA ALA A 202 -22.97 44.31 22.56
C ALA A 202 -24.02 43.52 23.38
N ARG A 203 -23.61 42.83 24.46
CA ARG A 203 -24.48 41.96 25.27
C ARG A 203 -24.09 41.92 26.76
N PRO A 204 -24.02 43.06 27.48
CA PRO A 204 -23.48 43.13 28.84
C PRO A 204 -24.16 42.17 29.82
N ASP A 205 -25.50 42.07 29.76
CA ASP A 205 -26.31 41.20 30.64
C ASP A 205 -26.30 39.72 30.25
N ALA A 206 -25.74 39.34 29.09
CA ALA A 206 -25.73 37.95 28.66
C ALA A 206 -24.72 37.13 29.47
N MET A 207 -25.03 35.86 29.71
CA MET A 207 -24.13 34.91 30.40
C MET A 207 -22.85 34.68 29.58
N ALA A 208 -21.69 35.03 30.14
CA ALA A 208 -20.38 34.71 29.56
C ALA A 208 -19.86 33.35 30.06
N ASP A 209 -20.03 33.07 31.36
CA ASP A 209 -19.77 31.75 31.93
C ASP A 209 -20.87 31.25 32.86
N CYS A 210 -20.99 29.93 32.89
CA CYS A 210 -21.85 29.16 33.78
C CYS A 210 -20.97 28.11 34.46
N ALA A 211 -20.38 28.46 35.60
CA ALA A 211 -19.44 27.61 36.32
C ALA A 211 -20.07 26.99 37.58
N TRP A 212 -19.50 25.86 38.03
CA TRP A 212 -19.85 25.27 39.31
C TRP A 212 -19.65 26.24 40.50
N ASP A 213 -18.67 27.16 40.41
CA ASP A 213 -18.39 28.20 41.40
C ASP A 213 -19.10 29.55 41.13
N GLY A 214 -20.16 29.52 40.30
CA GLY A 214 -21.13 30.58 40.05
C GLY A 214 -21.30 30.92 38.57
N ASN A 215 -22.11 31.94 38.26
CA ASN A 215 -22.27 32.46 36.90
C ASN A 215 -21.68 33.88 36.80
N LEU A 216 -21.33 34.36 35.60
CA LEU A 216 -21.05 35.78 35.32
C LEU A 216 -21.74 36.21 34.03
N SER A 217 -22.25 37.43 34.02
CA SER A 217 -22.53 38.14 32.77
C SER A 217 -21.23 38.55 32.06
N TYR A 218 -21.32 38.97 30.80
CA TYR A 218 -20.18 39.58 30.09
C TYR A 218 -19.65 40.82 30.81
N GLU A 219 -20.53 41.68 31.35
CA GLU A 219 -20.11 42.85 32.12
C GLU A 219 -19.37 42.46 33.42
N GLU A 220 -19.85 41.45 34.14
CA GLU A 220 -19.22 40.99 35.39
C GLU A 220 -17.88 40.28 35.14
N LEU A 221 -17.76 39.54 34.02
CA LEU A 221 -16.50 38.96 33.55
C LEU A 221 -15.50 40.06 33.19
N GLU A 222 -15.92 41.10 32.47
CA GLU A 222 -15.09 42.25 32.10
C GLU A 222 -14.64 43.05 33.33
N ASP A 223 -15.52 43.43 34.29
CA ASP A 223 -15.10 44.12 35.53
C ASP A 223 -14.11 43.28 36.34
N SER A 224 -14.32 41.96 36.41
CA SER A 224 -13.43 41.04 37.14
C SER A 224 -12.06 40.93 36.47
N ALA A 225 -12.02 40.83 35.14
CA ALA A 225 -10.78 40.79 34.37
C ALA A 225 -10.07 42.15 34.36
N ASP A 226 -10.78 43.27 34.28
CA ASP A 226 -10.23 44.63 34.30
C ASP A 226 -9.54 44.96 35.61
N ARG A 227 -10.13 44.59 36.76
CA ARG A 227 -9.49 44.77 38.07
C ARG A 227 -8.21 43.96 38.19
N LEU A 228 -8.22 42.71 37.72
CA LEU A 228 -7.03 41.86 37.76
C LEU A 228 -5.96 42.36 36.79
N ALA A 229 -6.32 42.70 35.56
CA ALA A 229 -5.41 43.28 34.56
C ALA A 229 -4.80 44.61 35.05
N TYR A 230 -5.61 45.47 35.68
CA TYR A 230 -5.12 46.71 36.28
C TYR A 230 -4.07 46.45 37.36
N HIS A 231 -4.26 45.43 38.21
CA HIS A 231 -3.25 45.00 39.18
C HIS A 231 -1.98 44.41 38.51
N LEU A 232 -2.15 43.57 37.48
CA LEU A 232 -1.05 42.99 36.70
C LEU A 232 -0.15 44.08 36.08
N VAL A 233 -0.74 45.09 35.47
CA VAL A 233 -0.01 46.22 34.86
C VAL A 233 0.62 47.10 35.95
N THR A 234 -0.19 47.64 36.87
CA THR A 234 0.27 48.71 37.79
C THR A 234 1.14 48.22 38.94
N SER A 235 0.93 46.99 39.42
CA SER A 235 1.60 46.47 40.62
C SER A 235 2.70 45.46 40.31
N LEU A 236 2.67 44.83 39.13
CA LEU A 236 3.54 43.71 38.76
C LEU A 236 4.27 43.91 37.41
N GLY A 237 4.01 45.00 36.69
CA GLY A 237 4.74 45.36 35.47
C GLY A 237 4.54 44.37 34.31
N VAL A 238 3.34 43.80 34.18
CA VAL A 238 2.95 43.04 32.98
C VAL A 238 2.70 44.02 31.83
N ASP A 239 3.37 43.78 30.69
CA ASP A 239 3.29 44.59 29.48
C ASP A 239 3.39 43.70 28.22
N VAL A 240 3.26 44.31 27.03
CA VAL A 240 3.14 43.67 25.72
C VAL A 240 4.29 42.71 25.40
N GLY A 241 3.93 41.46 25.11
CA GLY A 241 4.76 40.49 24.36
C GLY A 241 5.97 39.90 25.09
N CYS A 242 6.40 40.49 26.21
CA CYS A 242 7.58 40.04 26.97
C CYS A 242 7.20 39.26 28.24
N ASN A 243 6.01 39.47 28.79
CA ASN A 243 5.60 38.91 30.09
C ASN A 243 4.77 37.64 29.91
N LYS A 244 5.41 36.47 30.00
CA LYS A 244 4.71 35.17 30.06
C LYS A 244 4.23 34.91 31.48
N VAL A 245 2.92 34.83 31.66
CA VAL A 245 2.26 34.65 32.96
C VAL A 245 1.76 33.22 33.07
N ALA A 246 2.28 32.49 34.06
CA ALA A 246 1.85 31.12 34.31
C ALA A 246 0.53 31.09 35.09
N LEU A 247 -0.39 30.19 34.72
CA LEU A 247 -1.66 29.96 35.39
C LEU A 247 -1.68 28.52 35.93
N CYS A 248 -1.67 28.37 37.25
CA CYS A 248 -1.78 27.08 37.93
C CYS A 248 -3.06 27.05 38.77
N LEU A 249 -4.18 26.68 38.16
CA LEU A 249 -5.53 26.83 38.71
C LEU A 249 -6.37 25.57 38.51
N ASN A 250 -7.22 25.25 39.49
CA ASN A 250 -8.27 24.25 39.35
C ASN A 250 -9.42 24.80 38.47
N ARG A 251 -10.21 23.90 37.84
CA ARG A 251 -11.42 24.27 37.06
C ARG A 251 -12.32 25.20 37.86
N SER A 252 -12.59 26.38 37.32
CA SER A 252 -13.36 27.47 37.94
C SER A 252 -13.50 28.63 36.96
N ARG A 253 -14.45 29.56 37.15
CA ARG A 253 -14.51 30.78 36.31
C ARG A 253 -13.24 31.64 36.42
N TRP A 254 -12.49 31.49 37.51
CA TRP A 254 -11.22 32.19 37.73
C TRP A 254 -10.15 31.89 36.69
N VAL A 255 -10.25 30.76 35.98
CA VAL A 255 -9.37 30.50 34.84
C VAL A 255 -9.67 31.45 33.69
N ILE A 256 -10.94 31.61 33.32
CA ILE A 256 -11.38 32.52 32.24
C ILE A 256 -11.04 33.97 32.60
N ILE A 257 -11.36 34.40 33.83
CA ILE A 257 -10.99 35.73 34.35
C ILE A 257 -9.47 35.97 34.25
N SER A 258 -8.66 34.98 34.66
CA SER A 258 -7.20 35.11 34.66
C SER A 258 -6.61 35.16 33.26
N GLN A 259 -7.11 34.33 32.34
CA GLN A 259 -6.66 34.35 30.94
C GLN A 259 -7.01 35.69 30.28
N LEU A 260 -8.24 36.17 30.44
CA LEU A 260 -8.69 37.45 29.89
C LEU A 260 -7.91 38.63 30.51
N ALA A 261 -7.66 38.61 31.81
CA ALA A 261 -6.86 39.64 32.49
C ALA A 261 -5.42 39.70 31.98
N VAL A 262 -4.77 38.55 31.75
CA VAL A 262 -3.40 38.49 31.22
C VAL A 262 -3.32 39.06 29.80
N LEU A 263 -4.23 38.67 28.91
CA LEU A 263 -4.28 39.23 27.54
C LEU A 263 -4.62 40.73 27.52
N LYS A 264 -5.50 41.19 28.41
CA LYS A 264 -5.80 42.64 28.57
C LYS A 264 -4.65 43.44 29.18
N ALA A 265 -3.71 42.78 29.87
CA ALA A 265 -2.46 43.37 30.35
C ALA A 265 -1.31 43.30 29.32
N GLY A 266 -1.51 42.67 28.15
CA GLY A 266 -0.47 42.49 27.13
C GLY A 266 0.42 41.25 27.30
N GLY A 267 0.17 40.45 28.35
CA GLY A 267 0.95 39.26 28.67
C GLY A 267 0.55 38.01 27.88
N VAL A 268 1.44 37.02 27.87
CA VAL A 268 1.21 35.70 27.26
C VAL A 268 0.67 34.73 28.31
N VAL A 269 -0.42 34.03 28.02
CA VAL A 269 -1.00 33.00 28.91
C VAL A 269 -0.23 31.69 28.79
N VAL A 270 0.20 31.13 29.94
CA VAL A 270 0.79 29.78 30.00
C VAL A 270 0.09 28.93 31.05
N SER A 271 -0.84 28.08 30.63
CA SER A 271 -1.54 27.16 31.54
C SER A 271 -0.65 26.00 31.98
N VAL A 272 -0.63 25.70 33.28
CA VAL A 272 0.05 24.51 33.84
C VAL A 272 -0.85 23.76 34.82
N ASP A 273 -0.82 22.43 34.75
CA ASP A 273 -1.67 21.57 35.58
C ASP A 273 -1.09 21.41 37.00
N PRO A 274 -1.83 21.73 38.08
CA PRO A 274 -1.35 21.54 39.45
C PRO A 274 -1.04 20.06 39.79
N LYS A 275 -1.64 19.08 39.09
CA LYS A 275 -1.36 17.66 39.31
C LYS A 275 0.00 17.22 38.77
N HIS A 276 0.67 18.03 37.94
CA HIS A 276 2.01 17.71 37.47
C HIS A 276 3.05 17.73 38.63
N PRO A 277 4.07 16.84 38.58
CA PRO A 277 5.20 16.86 39.50
C PRO A 277 5.89 18.24 39.51
N LEU A 278 6.33 18.70 40.68
CA LEU A 278 6.91 20.04 40.84
C LEU A 278 8.10 20.29 39.89
N GLN A 279 8.98 19.31 39.72
CA GLN A 279 10.11 19.37 38.78
C GLN A 279 9.69 19.66 37.31
N ARG A 280 8.52 19.17 36.87
CA ARG A 280 7.98 19.46 35.53
C ARG A 280 7.48 20.91 35.45
N LEU A 281 6.86 21.40 36.53
CA LEU A 281 6.40 22.79 36.62
C LEU A 281 7.58 23.75 36.68
N GLU A 282 8.60 23.47 37.48
CA GLU A 282 9.87 24.21 37.52
C GLU A 282 10.54 24.29 36.15
N ALA A 283 10.62 23.17 35.43
CA ALA A 283 11.20 23.13 34.08
C ALA A 283 10.43 24.05 33.11
N ILE A 284 9.09 24.03 33.14
CA ILE A 284 8.23 24.90 32.32
C ILE A 284 8.40 26.37 32.72
N LEU A 285 8.32 26.69 34.02
CA LEU A 285 8.47 28.05 34.55
C LEU A 285 9.84 28.64 34.21
N LYS A 286 10.90 27.83 34.25
CA LYS A 286 12.26 28.21 33.84
C LYS A 286 12.38 28.44 32.34
N ASP A 287 11.80 27.58 31.52
CA ASP A 287 11.85 27.69 30.04
C ASP A 287 11.12 28.94 29.52
N ILE A 288 9.98 29.28 30.13
CA ILE A 288 9.31 30.56 29.84
C ILE A 288 9.95 31.78 30.53
N SER A 289 10.91 31.59 31.43
CA SER A 289 11.46 32.65 32.31
C SER A 289 10.35 33.38 33.10
N ALA A 290 9.43 32.64 33.72
CA ALA A 290 8.30 33.19 34.46
C ALA A 290 8.76 33.95 35.70
N ASN A 291 8.39 35.24 35.76
CA ASN A 291 8.53 36.06 36.97
C ASN A 291 7.27 36.03 37.87
N LEU A 292 6.14 35.57 37.31
CA LEU A 292 4.81 35.66 37.92
C LEU A 292 3.99 34.38 37.66
N ILE A 293 3.30 33.91 38.69
CA ILE A 293 2.28 32.86 38.59
C ILE A 293 0.95 33.30 39.24
N LEU A 294 -0.16 33.03 38.55
CA LEU A 294 -1.52 33.13 39.06
C LEU A 294 -1.96 31.76 39.57
N THR A 295 -2.40 31.67 40.82
CA THR A 295 -2.74 30.38 41.45
C THR A 295 -3.80 30.50 42.55
N THR A 296 -4.18 29.37 43.15
CA THR A 296 -5.07 29.29 44.31
C THR A 296 -4.24 29.23 45.61
N HIS A 297 -4.86 29.58 46.74
CA HIS A 297 -4.21 29.52 48.06
C HIS A 297 -3.61 28.15 48.39
N GLU A 298 -4.30 27.08 47.97
CA GLU A 298 -3.90 25.68 48.10
C GLU A 298 -2.51 25.38 47.50
N TYR A 299 -2.17 26.00 46.37
CA TYR A 299 -0.92 25.74 45.65
C TYR A 299 0.11 26.86 45.81
N SER A 300 -0.24 27.99 46.46
CA SER A 300 0.63 29.18 46.48
C SER A 300 1.98 28.94 47.13
N SER A 301 2.03 28.07 48.15
CA SER A 301 3.27 27.65 48.82
C SER A 301 4.26 26.94 47.89
N ARG A 302 3.79 26.23 46.85
CA ARG A 302 4.64 25.46 45.93
C ARG A 302 5.54 26.34 45.07
N PHE A 303 5.23 27.62 44.92
CA PHE A 303 5.87 28.51 43.95
C PHE A 303 6.61 29.71 44.55
N ARG A 304 6.53 29.92 45.87
CA ARG A 304 7.15 31.11 46.54
C ARG A 304 8.66 31.18 46.39
N ASP A 305 9.31 30.03 46.29
CA ASP A 305 10.75 29.90 46.12
C ASP A 305 11.17 29.71 44.65
N ILE A 306 10.20 29.71 43.71
CA ILE A 306 10.42 29.45 42.28
C ILE A 306 10.26 30.73 41.44
N VAL A 307 9.26 31.57 41.75
CA VAL A 307 8.97 32.82 41.02
C VAL A 307 8.85 34.00 41.97
N ALA A 308 9.22 35.21 41.52
CA ALA A 308 9.24 36.40 42.38
C ALA A 308 7.84 36.83 42.86
N HIS A 309 6.79 36.55 42.07
CA HIS A 309 5.42 36.94 42.37
C HIS A 309 4.45 35.76 42.26
N VAL A 310 3.73 35.50 43.36
CA VAL A 310 2.66 34.50 43.44
C VAL A 310 1.36 35.23 43.79
N VAL A 311 0.40 35.25 42.87
CA VAL A 311 -0.88 35.97 43.04
C VAL A 311 -2.02 34.98 43.26
N GLU A 312 -2.64 35.05 44.43
CA GLU A 312 -3.81 34.24 44.78
C GLU A 312 -5.10 34.89 44.27
N VAL A 313 -5.71 34.30 43.23
CA VAL A 313 -6.88 34.86 42.52
C VAL A 313 -8.24 34.47 43.12
N LYS A 314 -8.36 33.33 43.80
CA LYS A 314 -9.64 32.81 44.36
C LYS A 314 -10.20 33.63 45.54
N VAL A 315 -9.63 34.81 45.83
CA VAL A 315 -10.11 35.73 46.88
C VAL A 315 -10.80 36.90 46.21
N SER A 316 -12.14 36.80 46.05
CA SER A 316 -13.12 37.80 45.57
C SER A 316 -12.60 38.96 44.70
N SER A 317 -13.21 39.21 43.53
CA SER A 317 -12.81 40.30 42.62
C SER A 317 -12.68 41.68 43.29
N LYS A 318 -13.39 41.92 44.40
CA LYS A 318 -13.27 43.11 45.26
C LYS A 318 -11.89 43.31 45.92
N LYS A 319 -11.02 42.29 45.99
CA LYS A 319 -9.62 42.38 46.45
C LYS A 319 -8.75 43.22 45.52
N PHE A 320 -9.08 43.21 44.22
CA PHE A 320 -8.38 44.00 43.22
C PHE A 320 -9.12 45.34 43.00
N ALA A 321 -8.36 46.43 43.02
CA ALA A 321 -8.90 47.77 42.84
C ALA A 321 -9.52 47.92 41.43
N ARG A 322 -10.59 48.72 41.32
CA ARG A 322 -11.07 49.12 39.99
C ARG A 322 -10.06 50.08 39.35
N PRO A 323 -9.82 49.99 38.04
CA PRO A 323 -9.09 51.03 37.32
C PRO A 323 -9.83 52.38 37.46
N PRO A 324 -9.10 53.52 37.50
CA PRO A 324 -9.70 54.85 37.51
C PRO A 324 -10.26 55.21 36.13
N GLY A 325 -11.44 54.68 35.81
CA GLY A 325 -12.08 54.78 34.49
C GLY A 325 -11.91 53.50 33.66
N ARG A 326 -12.10 53.60 32.35
CA ARG A 326 -11.92 52.47 31.42
C ARG A 326 -10.45 52.04 31.42
N LEU A 327 -10.17 50.75 31.60
CA LEU A 327 -8.81 50.23 31.51
C LEU A 327 -8.22 50.51 30.13
N GLN A 328 -7.07 51.17 30.09
CA GLN A 328 -6.29 51.32 28.86
C GLN A 328 -5.56 50.00 28.60
N ILE A 329 -6.11 49.20 27.68
CA ILE A 329 -5.47 47.98 27.19
C ILE A 329 -4.23 48.40 26.37
N PRO A 330 -3.03 47.86 26.64
CA PRO A 330 -1.86 48.10 25.80
C PRO A 330 -2.11 47.62 24.37
N HIS A 331 -1.74 48.43 23.37
CA HIS A 331 -1.90 48.05 21.97
C HIS A 331 -0.96 46.88 21.63
N GLN A 332 -1.53 45.84 21.04
CA GLN A 332 -0.84 44.59 20.70
C GLN A 332 -0.95 44.35 19.20
N ASP A 333 0.17 44.01 18.55
CA ASP A 333 0.14 43.48 17.18
C ASP A 333 -0.58 42.13 17.21
N VAL A 334 -1.51 41.88 16.28
CA VAL A 334 -2.19 40.58 16.14
C VAL A 334 -1.22 39.42 15.88
N LYS A 335 0.00 39.67 15.45
CA LYS A 335 1.09 38.68 15.32
C LYS A 335 1.76 38.33 16.66
N SER A 336 1.47 39.06 17.74
CA SER A 336 1.99 38.78 19.08
C SER A 336 1.49 37.43 19.59
N THR A 337 2.29 36.79 20.44
CA THR A 337 1.89 35.57 21.13
C THR A 337 0.77 35.89 22.13
N ALA A 338 -0.27 35.06 22.13
CA ALA A 338 -1.38 35.12 23.07
C ALA A 338 -1.30 33.98 24.10
N PHE A 339 -1.03 32.77 23.62
CA PHE A 339 -0.93 31.56 24.45
C PHE A 339 0.34 30.78 24.14
N LEU A 340 0.84 30.06 25.15
CA LEU A 340 1.90 29.08 25.00
C LEU A 340 1.50 27.78 25.70
N ILE A 341 1.53 26.67 24.97
CA ILE A 341 1.10 25.33 25.43
C ILE A 341 2.28 24.37 25.41
N TYR A 342 2.45 23.56 26.46
CA TYR A 342 3.54 22.58 26.53
C TYR A 342 3.11 21.16 26.15
N THR A 343 3.66 20.66 25.03
CA THR A 343 3.47 19.27 24.58
C THR A 343 4.54 18.32 25.15
N SER A 344 4.24 17.03 25.15
CA SER A 344 5.22 15.97 25.47
C SER A 344 6.16 15.76 24.28
N GLY A 345 7.29 16.47 24.28
CA GLY A 345 8.30 16.33 23.23
C GLY A 345 8.90 14.91 23.20
N SER A 346 9.08 14.37 22.00
CA SER A 346 9.78 13.09 21.75
C SER A 346 11.26 13.09 22.19
N THR A 347 11.79 14.26 22.56
CA THR A 347 13.11 14.50 23.14
C THR A 347 13.15 14.40 24.67
N GLY A 348 12.02 14.14 25.34
CA GLY A 348 11.91 14.07 26.80
C GLY A 348 11.75 15.44 27.48
N THR A 349 12.31 16.50 26.91
CA THR A 349 12.02 17.89 27.26
C THR A 349 10.62 18.32 26.77
N PRO A 350 9.82 19.00 27.60
CA PRO A 350 8.60 19.68 27.15
C PRO A 350 8.91 20.69 26.04
N LYS A 351 8.01 20.82 25.05
CA LYS A 351 8.14 21.83 23.97
C LYS A 351 7.01 22.86 24.07
N GLY A 352 7.36 24.14 24.11
CA GLY A 352 6.40 25.24 24.11
C GLY A 352 5.90 25.56 22.70
N VAL A 353 4.64 25.30 22.43
CA VAL A 353 3.93 25.69 21.20
C VAL A 353 3.42 27.11 21.33
N VAL A 354 3.81 27.98 20.41
CA VAL A 354 3.50 29.41 20.39
C VAL A 354 2.24 29.66 19.56
N LEU A 355 1.21 30.26 20.16
CA LEU A 355 -0.06 30.57 19.51
C LEU A 355 -0.28 32.08 19.49
N THR A 356 -0.39 32.68 18.30
CA THR A 356 -0.54 34.13 18.10
C THR A 356 -2.00 34.54 17.99
N HIS A 357 -2.33 35.79 18.32
CA HIS A 357 -3.72 36.28 18.21
C HIS A 357 -4.31 36.08 16.80
N VAL A 358 -3.55 36.36 15.74
CA VAL A 358 -3.96 36.17 14.34
C VAL A 358 -4.25 34.70 14.01
N SER A 359 -3.41 33.76 14.47
CA SER A 359 -3.62 32.32 14.26
C SER A 359 -4.86 31.81 14.98
N LEU A 360 -5.10 32.31 16.19
CA LEU A 360 -6.24 31.94 17.02
C LEU A 360 -7.53 32.58 16.49
N MET A 361 -7.52 33.84 16.08
CA MET A 361 -8.68 34.51 15.49
C MET A 361 -9.08 33.90 14.14
N ALA A 362 -8.12 33.58 13.27
CA ALA A 362 -8.38 32.85 12.03
C ALA A 362 -9.09 31.51 12.31
N ASN A 363 -8.65 30.81 13.35
CA ASN A 363 -9.26 29.58 13.80
C ASN A 363 -10.67 29.79 14.37
N PHE A 364 -10.84 30.62 15.41
CA PHE A 364 -12.11 30.87 16.11
C PHE A 364 -13.23 31.31 15.17
N LEU A 365 -12.93 32.15 14.18
CA LEU A 365 -13.90 32.60 13.19
C LEU A 365 -14.27 31.49 12.20
N SER A 366 -13.27 30.79 11.64
CA SER A 366 -13.49 29.76 10.63
C SER A 366 -14.15 28.50 11.23
N HIS A 367 -13.60 27.98 12.32
CA HIS A 367 -14.05 26.73 12.92
C HIS A 367 -15.36 26.91 13.71
N GLY A 368 -15.57 28.07 14.33
CA GLY A 368 -16.77 28.37 15.10
C GLY A 368 -17.99 28.46 14.20
N LYS A 369 -17.85 29.05 13.00
CA LYS A 369 -18.90 29.02 11.97
C LYS A 369 -19.30 27.59 11.59
N ALA A 370 -18.33 26.70 11.37
CA ALA A 370 -18.59 25.30 11.01
C ALA A 370 -19.15 24.47 12.19
N PHE A 371 -18.78 24.80 13.43
CA PHE A 371 -19.38 24.24 14.64
C PHE A 371 -20.81 24.76 14.96
N GLY A 372 -21.28 25.79 14.25
CA GLY A 372 -22.56 26.46 14.55
C GLY A 372 -22.52 27.38 15.78
N MET A 373 -21.33 27.82 16.19
CA MET A 373 -21.15 28.76 17.30
C MET A 373 -21.84 30.10 17.00
N SER A 374 -22.44 30.65 18.06
CA SER A 374 -23.42 31.74 17.99
C SER A 374 -23.76 32.26 19.40
N PRO A 375 -24.48 33.39 19.54
CA PRO A 375 -24.88 33.93 20.85
C PRO A 375 -25.64 32.96 21.77
N VAL A 376 -26.32 31.96 21.20
CA VAL A 376 -27.11 30.96 21.94
C VAL A 376 -26.29 29.71 22.33
N THR A 377 -25.00 29.67 21.98
CA THR A 377 -24.13 28.53 22.24
C THR A 377 -23.82 28.42 23.72
N ARG A 378 -23.97 27.21 24.26
CA ARG A 378 -23.49 26.82 25.59
C ARG A 378 -22.45 25.73 25.40
N SER A 379 -21.17 26.12 25.42
CA SER A 379 -20.06 25.20 25.18
C SER A 379 -19.62 24.54 26.47
N ILE A 380 -19.54 23.21 26.49
CA ILE A 380 -19.04 22.45 27.64
C ILE A 380 -17.52 22.50 27.64
N GLN A 381 -16.94 23.13 28.66
CA GLN A 381 -15.50 23.22 28.84
C GLN A 381 -14.95 21.87 29.33
N PHE A 382 -14.65 20.97 28.39
CA PHE A 382 -14.28 19.59 28.69
C PHE A 382 -12.76 19.40 28.83
N ALA A 383 -11.94 19.98 27.95
CA ALA A 383 -10.50 19.69 27.92
C ALA A 383 -9.74 20.23 29.16
N SER A 384 -8.59 19.63 29.52
CA SER A 384 -7.69 20.24 30.50
C SER A 384 -7.08 21.52 29.93
N TYR A 385 -6.91 22.56 30.77
CA TYR A 385 -6.39 23.87 30.36
C TYR A 385 -4.98 23.86 29.77
N THR A 386 -4.27 22.73 29.92
CA THR A 386 -2.94 22.52 29.31
C THR A 386 -3.00 22.06 27.84
N PHE A 387 -4.20 21.79 27.29
CA PHE A 387 -4.41 21.39 25.90
C PHE A 387 -5.11 22.46 25.08
N ILE A 388 -4.80 22.52 23.77
CA ILE A 388 -5.31 23.53 22.84
C ILE A 388 -6.84 23.50 22.67
N VAL A 389 -7.47 22.34 22.86
CA VAL A 389 -8.94 22.20 22.82
C VAL A 389 -9.61 23.06 23.90
N SER A 390 -8.98 23.25 25.07
CA SER A 390 -9.54 24.14 26.11
C SER A 390 -9.57 25.61 25.69
N ILE A 391 -8.64 26.03 24.83
CA ILE A 391 -8.64 27.37 24.23
C ILE A 391 -9.82 27.48 23.25
N SER A 392 -10.11 26.43 22.48
CA SER A 392 -11.33 26.35 21.65
C SER A 392 -12.60 26.43 22.50
N ASP A 393 -12.73 25.57 23.52
CA ASP A 393 -13.88 25.52 24.43
C ASP A 393 -14.26 26.91 24.99
N ILE A 394 -13.25 27.68 25.41
CA ILE A 394 -13.39 29.00 26.03
C ILE A 394 -13.49 30.10 24.97
N TRP A 395 -12.43 30.29 24.18
CA TRP A 395 -12.23 31.52 23.41
C TRP A 395 -13.01 31.57 22.12
N ALA A 396 -13.21 30.45 21.42
CA ALA A 396 -14.10 30.42 20.27
C ALA A 396 -15.54 30.75 20.72
N THR A 397 -15.98 30.15 21.83
CA THR A 397 -17.28 30.43 22.45
C THR A 397 -17.46 31.91 22.80
N LEU A 398 -16.49 32.53 23.48
CA LEU A 398 -16.54 33.94 23.86
C LEU A 398 -16.43 34.89 22.65
N VAL A 399 -15.68 34.53 21.60
CA VAL A 399 -15.57 35.30 20.35
C VAL A 399 -16.91 35.35 19.59
N HIS A 400 -17.67 34.26 19.56
CA HIS A 400 -19.05 34.23 19.04
C HIS A 400 -20.09 34.77 20.07
N GLY A 401 -19.61 35.10 21.26
CA GLY A 401 -20.36 35.69 22.37
C GLY A 401 -21.37 34.72 23.03
N GLY A 402 -21.08 33.41 23.00
CA GLY A 402 -21.82 32.38 23.71
C GLY A 402 -21.40 32.26 25.18
N CYS A 403 -21.88 31.22 25.86
CA CYS A 403 -21.64 30.95 27.28
C CYS A 403 -20.74 29.72 27.47
N VAL A 404 -19.67 29.86 28.25
CA VAL A 404 -18.74 28.77 28.60
C VAL A 404 -19.24 28.06 29.86
N CYS A 405 -19.53 26.77 29.78
CA CYS A 405 -19.98 25.96 30.92
C CYS A 405 -18.78 25.29 31.58
N VAL A 406 -18.36 25.77 32.76
CA VAL A 406 -17.16 25.31 33.46
C VAL A 406 -17.53 24.28 34.52
N ILE A 407 -17.31 23.02 34.17
CA ILE A 407 -17.70 21.84 34.95
C ILE A 407 -16.54 21.33 35.83
N LEU A 408 -16.86 20.60 36.89
CA LEU A 408 -15.89 19.93 37.75
C LEU A 408 -15.32 18.66 37.09
N GLU A 409 -14.16 18.24 37.55
CA GLU A 409 -13.54 16.99 37.07
C GLU A 409 -14.28 15.75 37.60
N ASP A 410 -14.81 15.81 38.83
CA ASP A 410 -15.66 14.75 39.37
C ASP A 410 -17.01 14.67 38.64
N GLU A 411 -17.56 15.79 38.15
CA GLU A 411 -18.75 15.83 37.30
C GLU A 411 -18.50 15.11 35.95
N ILE A 412 -17.32 15.34 35.35
CA ILE A 412 -16.86 14.63 34.14
C ILE A 412 -16.73 13.12 34.37
N MET A 413 -16.08 12.72 35.47
CA MET A 413 -15.71 11.32 35.69
C MET A 413 -16.86 10.42 36.16
N ASN A 414 -17.90 10.99 36.79
CA ASN A 414 -18.99 10.20 37.39
C ASN A 414 -20.31 10.26 36.61
N ASP A 415 -20.69 11.42 36.03
CA ASP A 415 -21.94 11.57 35.27
C ASP A 415 -21.83 12.68 34.22
N LEU A 416 -21.05 12.46 33.16
CA LEU A 416 -20.88 13.41 32.07
C LEU A 416 -22.20 13.72 31.35
N GLU A 417 -23.10 12.73 31.21
CA GLU A 417 -24.41 12.89 30.56
C GLU A 417 -25.36 13.77 31.39
N GLY A 418 -25.46 13.53 32.71
CA GLY A 418 -26.16 14.40 33.67
C GLY A 418 -25.58 15.81 33.71
N THR A 419 -24.26 15.93 33.65
CA THR A 419 -23.55 17.21 33.62
C THR A 419 -23.86 18.02 32.35
N ILE A 420 -23.79 17.41 31.15
CA ILE A 420 -24.16 18.10 29.91
C ILE A 420 -25.62 18.59 29.96
N ARG A 421 -26.53 17.79 30.53
CA ARG A 421 -27.94 18.19 30.74
C ARG A 421 -28.11 19.32 31.74
N SER A 422 -27.46 19.28 32.90
CA SER A 422 -27.64 20.26 33.98
C SER A 422 -27.18 21.65 33.55
N TYR A 423 -26.03 21.74 32.88
CA TYR A 423 -25.52 22.98 32.29
C TYR A 423 -26.22 23.36 30.98
N ARG A 424 -27.13 22.52 30.45
CA ARG A 424 -27.82 22.68 29.16
C ARG A 424 -26.85 22.93 28.01
N GLY A 425 -25.80 22.11 27.93
CA GLY A 425 -24.79 22.22 26.88
C GLY A 425 -25.41 22.05 25.48
N THR A 426 -25.03 22.93 24.56
CA THR A 426 -25.41 22.86 23.14
C THR A 426 -24.25 22.43 22.25
N LEU A 427 -23.01 22.57 22.73
CA LEU A 427 -21.79 22.17 22.03
C LEU A 427 -20.86 21.46 23.02
N SER A 428 -20.22 20.38 22.59
CA SER A 428 -19.15 19.73 23.34
C SER A 428 -18.06 19.23 22.39
N GLN A 429 -16.80 19.30 22.84
CA GLN A 429 -15.63 18.80 22.13
C GLN A 429 -14.97 17.70 22.98
N VAL A 430 -14.93 16.47 22.47
CA VAL A 430 -14.48 15.28 23.21
C VAL A 430 -13.69 14.34 22.29
N THR A 431 -13.02 13.34 22.87
CA THR A 431 -12.42 12.27 22.06
C THR A 431 -13.47 11.24 21.65
N PRO A 432 -13.28 10.50 20.54
CA PRO A 432 -14.11 9.34 20.16
C PRO A 432 -14.33 8.35 21.31
N THR A 433 -13.29 8.07 22.10
CA THR A 433 -13.40 7.21 23.29
C THR A 433 -14.40 7.77 24.30
N VAL A 434 -14.35 9.07 24.61
CA VAL A 434 -15.31 9.71 25.54
C VAL A 434 -16.72 9.75 24.95
N ALA A 435 -16.86 10.05 23.65
CA ALA A 435 -18.16 10.08 22.98
C ALA A 435 -18.88 8.73 23.01
N SER A 436 -18.14 7.61 22.95
CA SER A 436 -18.70 6.26 23.05
C SER A 436 -19.38 5.92 24.38
N LEU A 437 -19.22 6.79 25.40
CA LEU A 437 -19.85 6.66 26.71
C LEU A 437 -21.16 7.47 26.83
N LEU A 438 -21.56 8.20 25.78
CA LEU A 438 -22.72 9.09 25.78
C LEU A 438 -23.88 8.50 24.99
N ASP A 439 -25.07 8.47 25.60
CA ASP A 439 -26.33 8.26 24.90
C ASP A 439 -26.87 9.62 24.43
N LEU A 440 -26.72 9.91 23.14
CA LEU A 440 -27.10 11.21 22.57
C LEU A 440 -28.61 11.45 22.62
N SER A 441 -29.44 10.40 22.68
CA SER A 441 -30.89 10.53 22.82
C SER A 441 -31.30 11.17 24.15
N LYS A 442 -30.46 11.03 25.19
CA LYS A 442 -30.65 11.66 26.50
C LYS A 442 -30.13 13.09 26.58
N LEU A 443 -29.52 13.63 25.51
CA LEU A 443 -28.91 14.97 25.49
C LEU A 443 -29.67 15.97 24.59
N PRO A 444 -30.97 16.28 24.84
CA PRO A 444 -31.81 17.06 23.93
C PRO A 444 -31.42 18.54 23.77
N SER A 445 -30.51 19.06 24.59
CA SER A 445 -29.94 20.41 24.41
C SER A 445 -28.74 20.42 23.47
N LEU A 446 -28.04 19.30 23.31
CA LEU A 446 -26.84 19.19 22.49
C LEU A 446 -27.22 19.34 21.02
N ARG A 447 -26.45 20.13 20.27
CA ARG A 447 -26.67 20.42 18.85
C ARG A 447 -25.45 20.09 18.01
N THR A 448 -24.26 20.29 18.56
CA THR A 448 -22.98 19.95 17.90
C THR A 448 -22.12 19.12 18.84
N LEU A 449 -21.64 17.98 18.36
CA LEU A 449 -20.64 17.15 19.02
C LEU A 449 -19.40 17.08 18.15
N VAL A 450 -18.25 17.53 18.65
CA VAL A 450 -16.98 17.51 17.91
C VAL A 450 -16.11 16.39 18.47
N LEU A 451 -15.76 15.43 17.61
CA LEU A 451 -14.87 14.31 17.92
C LEU A 451 -13.46 14.66 17.44
N GLY A 452 -12.45 14.60 18.31
CA GLY A 452 -11.07 14.88 17.90
C GLY A 452 -10.00 14.33 18.84
N GLY A 453 -8.75 14.35 18.38
CA GLY A 453 -7.58 13.85 19.13
C GLY A 453 -7.33 12.33 19.02
N GLU A 454 -8.28 11.56 18.50
CA GLU A 454 -8.13 10.12 18.18
C GLU A 454 -8.77 9.84 16.81
N ALA A 455 -8.49 8.67 16.22
CA ALA A 455 -9.10 8.26 14.95
C ALA A 455 -10.57 7.85 15.16
N VAL A 456 -11.51 8.56 14.50
CA VAL A 456 -12.94 8.20 14.49
C VAL A 456 -13.17 6.92 13.68
N LYS A 457 -13.92 5.96 14.24
CA LYS A 457 -14.32 4.73 13.54
C LYS A 457 -15.60 4.97 12.73
N PRO A 458 -15.71 4.51 11.46
CA PRO A 458 -16.94 4.70 10.67
C PRO A 458 -18.21 4.14 11.33
N SER A 459 -18.12 3.02 12.04
CA SER A 459 -19.26 2.42 12.76
C SER A 459 -19.86 3.32 13.83
N MET A 460 -19.03 4.14 14.50
CA MET A 460 -19.45 5.10 15.52
C MET A 460 -20.22 6.28 14.91
N ILE A 461 -19.81 6.73 13.71
CA ILE A 461 -20.56 7.75 12.96
C ILE A 461 -21.91 7.19 12.52
N GLU A 462 -21.94 5.96 11.99
CA GLU A 462 -23.19 5.28 11.62
C GLU A 462 -24.17 5.10 12.79
N GLU A 463 -23.67 4.96 14.02
CA GLU A 463 -24.47 4.83 15.24
C GLU A 463 -25.05 6.19 15.64
N PHE A 464 -24.21 7.23 15.81
CA PHE A 464 -24.66 8.57 16.18
C PHE A 464 -25.59 9.22 15.15
N VAL A 465 -25.40 8.96 13.84
CA VAL A 465 -26.29 9.45 12.77
C VAL A 465 -27.68 8.79 12.81
N LYS A 466 -27.80 7.57 13.35
CA LYS A 466 -29.10 6.90 13.54
C LYS A 466 -29.83 7.37 14.80
N GLU A 467 -29.09 7.81 15.82
CA GLU A 467 -29.63 8.05 17.17
C GLU A 467 -29.95 9.51 17.49
N ALA A 468 -29.44 10.49 16.74
CA ALA A 468 -29.43 11.88 17.20
C ALA A 468 -29.84 12.93 16.15
N ALA A 469 -30.54 13.97 16.63
CA ALA A 469 -30.66 15.27 15.94
C ALA A 469 -29.43 16.18 16.18
N VAL A 470 -28.27 15.58 16.43
CA VAL A 470 -27.00 16.24 16.80
C VAL A 470 -26.07 16.20 15.59
N ASN A 471 -25.50 17.36 15.23
CA ASN A 471 -24.48 17.48 14.22
C ASN A 471 -23.14 16.94 14.75
N VAL A 472 -22.71 15.77 14.29
CA VAL A 472 -21.44 15.14 14.71
C VAL A 472 -20.34 15.48 13.72
N LEU A 473 -19.26 16.09 14.20
CA LEU A 473 -18.17 16.63 13.39
C LEU A 473 -16.83 15.98 13.74
N ASN A 474 -16.03 15.66 12.73
CA ASN A 474 -14.66 15.17 12.91
C ASN A 474 -13.65 16.34 12.88
N GLY A 475 -12.96 16.56 14.01
CA GLY A 475 -11.94 17.58 14.20
C GLY A 475 -10.53 17.00 14.15
N TYR A 476 -9.66 17.60 13.35
CA TYR A 476 -8.27 17.17 13.18
C TYR A 476 -7.31 18.36 13.30
N GLY A 477 -6.34 18.24 14.20
CA GLY A 477 -5.26 19.21 14.35
C GLY A 477 -4.18 18.71 15.29
N LEU A 478 -2.96 19.23 15.10
CA LEU A 478 -1.87 19.09 16.05
C LEU A 478 -1.88 20.31 16.99
N SER A 479 -1.04 20.34 18.03
CA SER A 479 -0.97 21.55 18.87
C SER A 479 -0.36 22.72 18.10
N GLU A 480 0.59 22.41 17.21
CA GLU A 480 1.36 23.30 16.36
C GLU A 480 0.54 23.97 15.24
N PHE A 481 -0.65 23.44 14.92
CA PHE A 481 -1.52 23.94 13.87
C PHE A 481 -2.96 24.06 14.41
N VAL A 482 -3.43 25.30 14.61
CA VAL A 482 -4.69 25.55 15.32
C VAL A 482 -5.86 24.81 14.67
N VAL A 483 -6.54 23.99 15.49
CA VAL A 483 -7.55 22.96 15.18
C VAL A 483 -8.28 23.10 13.84
N GLY A 484 -7.97 22.24 12.87
CA GLY A 484 -8.76 22.08 11.65
C GLY A 484 -10.06 21.30 11.89
N ILE A 485 -11.06 21.56 11.05
CA ILE A 485 -12.25 20.73 10.93
C ILE A 485 -12.19 20.04 9.58
N LEU A 486 -12.51 18.75 9.56
CA LEU A 486 -12.66 17.97 8.35
C LEU A 486 -14.09 17.41 8.32
N THR A 487 -15.02 18.21 7.79
CA THR A 487 -16.39 17.76 7.53
C THR A 487 -16.45 17.03 6.19
N THR A 488 -16.72 15.74 6.20
CA THR A 488 -17.19 15.03 5.00
C THR A 488 -18.27 14.03 5.39
N ASP A 489 -19.38 14.03 4.65
CA ASP A 489 -20.43 13.01 4.77
C ASP A 489 -19.99 11.65 4.19
N GLU A 490 -18.87 11.63 3.44
CA GLU A 490 -18.27 10.42 2.86
C GLU A 490 -16.75 10.38 3.17
N GLY A 491 -16.21 9.17 3.34
CA GLY A 491 -14.98 8.97 4.13
C GLY A 491 -13.62 9.24 3.47
N ALA A 492 -12.60 9.33 4.34
CA ALA A 492 -11.16 9.50 4.08
C ALA A 492 -10.73 10.87 3.54
N VAL A 493 -9.95 11.59 4.35
CA VAL A 493 -9.40 12.91 4.01
C VAL A 493 -7.89 12.84 3.87
N LEU A 494 -7.37 13.43 2.80
CA LEU A 494 -5.95 13.72 2.62
C LEU A 494 -5.63 15.10 3.21
N ALA A 495 -4.90 15.15 4.33
CA ALA A 495 -4.41 16.39 4.92
C ALA A 495 -2.89 16.48 4.73
N ALA A 496 -2.41 17.55 4.09
CA ALA A 496 -0.99 17.84 3.93
C ALA A 496 -0.51 18.80 5.02
N VAL A 497 0.56 18.45 5.74
CA VAL A 497 1.19 19.29 6.75
C VAL A 497 2.46 19.89 6.15
N ILE A 498 2.55 21.22 6.06
CA ILE A 498 3.74 21.93 5.59
C ILE A 498 4.42 22.56 6.80
N GLU A 499 5.62 22.07 7.13
CA GLU A 499 6.47 22.65 8.17
C GLU A 499 7.12 23.96 7.65
N ALA A 500 6.58 25.10 8.10
CA ALA A 500 7.08 26.42 7.70
C ALA A 500 8.37 26.80 8.45
N GLY A 501 9.49 26.20 8.03
CA GLY A 501 10.83 26.76 8.16
C GLY A 501 11.31 27.14 9.57
N VAL A 502 11.73 26.17 10.37
CA VAL A 502 12.77 26.45 11.38
C VAL A 502 14.10 26.68 10.65
N SER A 503 14.69 27.86 10.84
CA SER A 503 16.03 28.18 10.32
C SER A 503 17.03 27.08 10.68
N GLN A 504 17.89 26.71 9.73
CA GLN A 504 19.05 25.89 10.05
C GLN A 504 19.95 26.58 11.10
N THR A 505 20.67 25.74 11.85
CA THR A 505 21.91 26.04 12.62
C THR A 505 21.78 26.91 13.89
N PRO A 506 22.66 26.74 14.91
CA PRO A 506 23.98 26.08 14.87
C PRO A 506 24.05 24.70 15.52
N ALA A 507 25.10 23.96 15.14
CA ALA A 507 25.58 22.83 15.91
C ALA A 507 26.08 23.30 17.29
N LEU A 508 25.67 22.61 18.35
CA LEU A 508 26.35 22.69 19.65
C LEU A 508 26.68 21.27 20.12
N ASP A 509 27.98 21.00 20.13
CA ASP A 509 28.60 19.75 20.51
C ASP A 509 28.31 19.44 21.99
N THR A 510 27.82 18.24 22.29
CA THR A 510 27.91 17.65 23.64
C THR A 510 28.57 16.27 23.57
N ALA A 511 29.69 16.26 22.86
CA ALA A 511 30.91 15.50 23.13
C ALA A 511 30.73 14.09 23.69
N ALA A 512 30.84 13.12 22.79
CA ALA A 512 32.21 12.68 22.52
C ALA A 512 32.30 12.00 21.15
N ARG A 513 33.09 12.62 20.26
CA ARG A 513 33.39 12.11 18.92
C ARG A 513 34.05 10.73 19.00
N THR A 514 33.75 9.88 18.04
CA THR A 514 34.43 8.59 17.86
C THR A 514 35.68 8.83 17.02
N GLN A 515 36.86 8.59 17.57
CA GLN A 515 38.06 8.60 16.76
C GLN A 515 38.18 7.28 15.99
N LEU A 516 38.09 7.33 14.65
CA LEU A 516 38.52 6.23 13.79
C LEU A 516 40.02 6.03 14.00
N LEU A 517 40.42 4.79 14.31
CA LEU A 517 41.81 4.45 14.57
C LEU A 517 42.45 3.85 13.31
N PRO A 518 43.74 4.14 13.03
CA PRO A 518 44.46 3.45 11.97
C PRO A 518 44.53 1.96 12.29
N MET A 519 44.20 1.12 11.31
CA MET A 519 44.14 -0.33 11.49
C MET A 519 45.53 -0.92 11.71
N GLN A 520 45.77 -1.42 12.94
CA GLN A 520 47.01 -2.12 13.28
C GLN A 520 47.02 -3.55 12.72
N GLU A 521 48.18 -4.17 12.58
CA GLU A 521 48.31 -5.44 11.86
C GLU A 521 47.73 -6.64 12.63
N ASP A 522 47.74 -6.59 13.96
CA ASP A 522 47.04 -7.53 14.84
C ASP A 522 45.52 -7.46 14.63
N GLN A 523 44.96 -6.24 14.57
CA GLN A 523 43.56 -5.99 14.24
C GLN A 523 43.24 -6.41 12.80
N ARG A 524 44.13 -6.15 11.84
CA ARG A 524 43.97 -6.58 10.43
C ARG A 524 43.95 -8.10 10.30
N GLN A 525 44.80 -8.82 11.05
CA GLN A 525 44.75 -10.28 11.12
C GLN A 525 43.49 -10.77 11.81
N ALA A 526 43.08 -10.16 12.93
CA ALA A 526 41.83 -10.50 13.62
C ALA A 526 40.59 -10.27 12.74
N PHE A 527 40.53 -9.19 11.97
CA PHE A 527 39.43 -8.91 11.05
C PHE A 527 39.48 -9.78 9.78
N ARG A 528 40.64 -10.21 9.30
CA ARG A 528 40.75 -11.25 8.26
C ARG A 528 40.28 -12.62 8.77
N ALA A 529 40.64 -12.98 10.01
CA ALA A 529 40.15 -14.18 10.67
C ALA A 529 38.63 -14.13 10.91
N LEU A 530 38.10 -12.97 11.34
CA LEU A 530 36.66 -12.74 11.47
C LEU A 530 35.95 -12.78 10.11
N ARG A 531 36.48 -12.15 9.06
CA ARG A 531 35.93 -12.23 7.69
C ARG A 531 35.85 -13.67 7.20
N LYS A 532 36.88 -14.48 7.52
CA LYS A 532 36.90 -15.91 7.21
C LYS A 532 35.86 -16.69 8.02
N ALA A 533 35.85 -16.55 9.34
CA ALA A 533 34.90 -17.23 10.23
C ALA A 533 33.43 -16.84 9.94
N LEU A 534 33.18 -15.58 9.57
CA LEU A 534 31.86 -15.15 9.09
C LEU A 534 31.50 -15.81 7.76
N GLY A 535 32.47 -16.01 6.85
CA GLY A 535 32.25 -16.76 5.61
C GLY A 535 32.00 -18.25 5.79
N ASP A 536 32.35 -18.82 6.94
CA ASP A 536 32.04 -20.21 7.29
C ASP A 536 30.58 -20.38 7.79
N VAL A 537 29.84 -19.29 8.07
CA VAL A 537 28.44 -19.31 8.57
C VAL A 537 27.47 -18.31 7.90
N LEU A 538 27.94 -17.36 7.08
CA LEU A 538 27.13 -16.33 6.42
C LEU A 538 27.43 -16.24 4.91
N PRO A 539 26.41 -16.07 4.04
CA PRO A 539 26.60 -15.82 2.62
C PRO A 539 27.54 -14.64 2.30
N SER A 540 28.35 -14.79 1.24
CA SER A 540 29.45 -13.88 0.89
C SER A 540 29.06 -12.41 0.70
N HIS A 541 27.82 -12.13 0.33
CA HIS A 541 27.31 -10.78 0.09
C HIS A 541 26.97 -9.98 1.38
N ILE A 542 26.74 -10.66 2.51
CA ILE A 542 26.56 -10.00 3.83
C ILE A 542 27.85 -9.91 4.66
N ILE A 543 28.96 -10.48 4.19
CA ILE A 543 30.26 -10.37 4.86
C ILE A 543 30.83 -8.95 4.65
N PRO A 544 31.12 -8.18 5.72
CA PRO A 544 31.60 -6.79 5.58
C PRO A 544 32.89 -6.69 4.76
N HIS A 545 32.96 -5.67 3.89
CA HIS A 545 34.12 -5.38 3.03
C HIS A 545 35.06 -4.32 3.60
N LEU A 546 34.58 -3.53 4.57
CA LEU A 546 35.34 -2.55 5.35
C LEU A 546 35.30 -2.98 6.82
N TYR A 547 36.44 -2.96 7.49
CA TYR A 547 36.56 -3.20 8.93
C TYR A 547 37.17 -1.97 9.59
N LEU A 548 36.47 -1.40 10.56
CA LEU A 548 36.76 -0.08 11.13
C LEU A 548 37.09 -0.21 12.62
N PRO A 549 38.36 -0.05 13.04
CA PRO A 549 38.69 0.01 14.45
C PRO A 549 38.28 1.38 15.03
N VAL A 550 37.49 1.36 16.10
CA VAL A 550 36.98 2.56 16.79
C VAL A 550 37.27 2.49 18.28
N ALA A 551 37.65 3.63 18.89
CA ALA A 551 37.89 3.69 20.33
C ALA A 551 36.61 3.56 21.18
N ARG A 552 35.45 3.93 20.62
CA ARG A 552 34.13 3.92 21.27
C ARG A 552 33.02 4.03 20.22
N LEU A 553 31.87 3.40 20.43
CA LEU A 553 30.69 3.58 19.58
C LEU A 553 29.97 4.92 19.91
N PRO A 554 29.52 5.70 18.91
CA PRO A 554 28.81 6.95 19.14
C PRO A 554 27.31 6.70 19.40
N LEU A 555 26.77 7.30 20.46
CA LEU A 555 25.37 7.17 20.89
C LEU A 555 24.67 8.54 20.93
N SER A 556 23.36 8.56 20.74
CA SER A 556 22.48 9.73 20.91
C SER A 556 22.17 9.99 22.40
N GLN A 557 21.60 11.15 22.69
CA GLN A 557 21.08 11.49 24.03
C GLN A 557 19.93 10.57 24.50
N SER A 558 19.29 9.82 23.59
CA SER A 558 18.31 8.77 23.88
C SER A 558 18.93 7.35 23.95
N GLY A 559 20.26 7.24 24.01
CA GLY A 559 20.99 5.98 24.13
C GLY A 559 21.09 5.15 22.83
N LYS A 560 20.65 5.68 21.69
CA LYS A 560 20.58 4.95 20.41
C LYS A 560 21.85 5.17 19.57
N LEU A 561 22.31 4.16 18.83
CA LEU A 561 23.51 4.24 17.99
C LEU A 561 23.42 5.37 16.94
N PHE A 562 24.32 6.35 17.02
CA PHE A 562 24.34 7.53 16.16
C PHE A 562 25.20 7.29 14.90
N ARG A 563 24.67 6.48 13.99
CA ARG A 563 25.37 5.99 12.78
C ARG A 563 25.92 7.09 11.86
N LYS A 564 25.31 8.29 11.87
CA LYS A 564 25.71 9.41 10.98
C LYS A 564 27.15 9.84 11.20
N ALA A 565 27.58 9.95 12.47
CA ALA A 565 28.94 10.36 12.83
C ALA A 565 30.02 9.43 12.23
N ILE A 566 29.80 8.10 12.27
CA ILE A 566 30.75 7.12 11.72
C ILE A 566 30.95 7.31 10.21
N TRP A 567 29.88 7.65 9.48
CA TRP A 567 29.95 7.90 8.04
C TRP A 567 30.64 9.23 7.71
N GLU A 568 30.39 10.28 8.50
CA GLU A 568 31.03 11.59 8.34
C GLU A 568 32.54 11.49 8.61
N ASP A 569 32.96 10.77 9.66
CA ASP A 569 34.38 10.50 9.96
C ASP A 569 35.05 9.64 8.88
N LEU A 570 34.34 8.67 8.29
CA LEU A 570 34.87 7.78 7.24
C LEU A 570 35.10 8.54 5.92
N GLN A 571 34.16 9.39 5.51
CA GLN A 571 34.28 10.18 4.28
C GLN A 571 35.44 11.19 4.34
N GLN A 572 35.80 11.66 5.52
CA GLN A 572 36.92 12.59 5.73
C GLN A 572 38.26 11.88 6.00
N SER A 573 38.28 10.53 6.06
CA SER A 573 39.47 9.76 6.40
C SER A 573 40.36 9.51 5.17
N PRO A 574 41.64 9.96 5.16
CA PRO A 574 42.58 9.67 4.07
C PRO A 574 43.04 8.20 4.04
N LEU A 575 42.52 7.35 4.94
CA LEU A 575 42.94 5.96 5.14
C LEU A 575 41.98 4.93 4.52
N LEU A 576 40.98 5.36 3.72
CA LEU A 576 39.92 4.50 3.18
C LEU A 576 40.43 3.19 2.54
N SER A 577 41.49 3.27 1.73
CA SER A 577 42.10 2.12 1.05
C SER A 577 42.79 1.14 2.00
N SER A 578 43.25 1.59 3.19
CA SER A 578 43.86 0.72 4.21
C SER A 578 42.85 -0.17 4.96
N TYR A 579 41.55 0.07 4.72
CA TYR A 579 40.42 -0.72 5.20
C TYR A 579 39.82 -1.66 4.11
N LEU A 580 40.34 -1.67 2.87
CA LEU A 580 39.89 -2.43 1.66
C LEU A 580 40.87 -3.56 1.21
N LEU A 581 40.54 -4.33 0.13
CA LEU A 581 41.17 -5.65 -0.16
C LEU A 581 41.33 -6.22 -1.63
N VAL A 582 40.96 -5.60 -2.78
CA VAL A 582 40.85 -6.33 -4.10
C VAL A 582 41.24 -5.54 -5.39
N ASP A 583 41.65 -6.23 -6.49
CA ASP A 583 42.20 -5.72 -7.79
C ASP A 583 41.56 -6.33 -9.12
N LEU A 584 41.83 -5.78 -10.34
CA LEU A 584 41.13 -6.09 -11.65
C LEU A 584 41.91 -5.97 -13.02
N ALA A 585 41.68 -6.87 -14.03
CA ALA A 585 41.97 -6.72 -15.49
C ALA A 585 41.23 -7.78 -16.41
N LYS A 586 41.09 -7.60 -17.75
CA LYS A 586 40.33 -8.49 -18.69
C LYS A 586 41.15 -9.63 -19.38
N THR A 587 40.49 -10.74 -19.77
CA THR A 587 41.14 -12.02 -20.18
C THR A 587 40.42 -12.74 -21.35
N PRO A 588 41.13 -13.37 -22.32
CA PRO A 588 40.53 -14.09 -23.46
C PRO A 588 40.12 -15.56 -23.16
N PRO A 589 39.17 -16.17 -23.91
CA PRO A 589 38.74 -17.56 -23.74
C PRO A 589 39.83 -18.58 -24.08
N SER A 590 39.96 -19.63 -23.26
CA SER A 590 41.10 -20.55 -23.25
C SER A 590 40.73 -22.02 -23.46
N THR A 591 39.58 -22.48 -22.93
CA THR A 591 39.15 -23.89 -22.99
C THR A 591 38.19 -24.17 -24.15
N ASP A 592 37.96 -25.45 -24.47
CA ASP A 592 37.03 -25.83 -25.54
C ASP A 592 35.56 -25.59 -25.18
N ALA A 593 35.20 -25.72 -23.90
CA ALA A 593 33.88 -25.34 -23.40
C ALA A 593 33.66 -23.82 -23.52
N GLU A 594 34.66 -23.01 -23.16
CA GLU A 594 34.63 -21.55 -23.32
C GLU A 594 34.51 -21.15 -24.80
N ARG A 595 35.31 -21.74 -25.70
CA ARG A 595 35.25 -21.47 -27.14
C ARG A 595 33.90 -21.84 -27.75
N TYR A 596 33.29 -22.95 -27.31
CA TYR A 596 31.97 -23.37 -27.81
C TYR A 596 30.85 -22.47 -27.27
N LEU A 597 30.89 -22.09 -25.98
CA LEU A 597 29.94 -21.12 -25.40
C LEU A 597 30.04 -19.76 -26.09
N ARG A 598 31.26 -19.27 -26.37
CA ARG A 598 31.52 -18.06 -27.14
C ARG A 598 30.82 -18.10 -28.50
N ASP A 599 30.94 -19.19 -29.23
CA ASP A 599 30.34 -19.33 -30.57
C ASP A 599 28.80 -19.44 -30.51
N MET A 600 28.26 -20.08 -29.47
CA MET A 600 26.81 -20.05 -29.24
C MET A 600 26.32 -18.65 -28.91
N TRP A 601 26.98 -17.94 -27.98
CA TRP A 601 26.63 -16.57 -27.59
C TRP A 601 26.71 -15.63 -28.80
N ALA A 602 27.79 -15.68 -29.58
CA ALA A 602 27.93 -14.96 -30.83
C ALA A 602 26.76 -15.23 -31.80
N SER A 603 26.35 -16.51 -31.95
CA SER A 603 25.23 -16.88 -32.84
C SER A 603 23.84 -16.48 -32.32
N THR A 604 23.64 -16.43 -31.00
CA THR A 604 22.37 -16.11 -30.35
C THR A 604 22.17 -14.60 -30.25
N LEU A 605 23.25 -13.86 -29.97
CA LEU A 605 23.25 -12.41 -29.77
C LEU A 605 23.59 -11.63 -31.05
N ASN A 606 23.87 -12.33 -32.15
CA ASN A 606 24.26 -11.79 -33.45
C ASN A 606 25.52 -10.89 -33.39
N LEU A 607 26.55 -11.37 -32.68
CA LEU A 607 27.82 -10.67 -32.43
C LEU A 607 29.02 -11.37 -33.10
N PRO A 608 30.12 -10.64 -33.41
CA PRO A 608 31.38 -11.25 -33.82
C PRO A 608 32.03 -12.05 -32.67
N PRO A 609 32.56 -13.28 -32.89
CA PRO A 609 33.23 -14.05 -31.84
C PRO A 609 34.45 -13.37 -31.19
N SER A 610 35.01 -12.33 -31.82
CA SER A 610 36.11 -11.52 -31.27
C SER A 610 35.70 -10.55 -30.16
N GLU A 611 34.40 -10.28 -29.99
CA GLU A 611 33.86 -9.34 -28.99
C GLU A 611 33.43 -10.02 -27.69
N VAL A 612 33.69 -11.33 -27.54
CA VAL A 612 33.22 -12.16 -26.44
C VAL A 612 34.42 -12.78 -25.70
N GLY A 613 34.82 -12.17 -24.58
CA GLY A 613 35.94 -12.58 -23.72
C GLY A 613 35.57 -13.57 -22.61
N ALA A 614 36.58 -14.13 -21.93
CA ALA A 614 36.36 -15.13 -20.86
C ALA A 614 35.64 -14.55 -19.63
N ASN A 615 35.82 -13.26 -19.39
CA ASN A 615 35.28 -12.55 -18.22
C ASN A 615 34.04 -11.70 -18.56
N ASP A 616 33.49 -11.81 -19.78
CA ASP A 616 32.32 -11.06 -20.22
C ASP A 616 31.00 -11.78 -19.88
N GLU A 617 29.92 -11.02 -19.72
CA GLU A 617 28.62 -11.52 -19.23
C GLU A 617 27.54 -11.60 -20.32
N PHE A 618 26.76 -12.68 -20.33
CA PHE A 618 25.74 -12.97 -21.36
C PHE A 618 24.72 -11.83 -21.55
N PHE A 619 24.15 -11.34 -20.45
CA PHE A 619 23.11 -10.31 -20.46
C PHE A 619 23.68 -8.93 -20.83
N ALA A 620 24.92 -8.62 -20.41
CA ALA A 620 25.61 -7.38 -20.77
C ALA A 620 25.95 -7.29 -22.27
N LEU A 621 26.09 -8.44 -22.95
CA LEU A 621 26.22 -8.53 -24.42
C LEU A 621 24.86 -8.42 -25.14
N GLY A 622 23.75 -8.37 -24.39
CA GLY A 622 22.39 -8.23 -24.91
C GLY A 622 21.59 -9.52 -24.99
N GLY A 623 21.96 -10.55 -24.22
CA GLY A 623 21.08 -11.68 -23.96
C GLY A 623 19.92 -11.32 -23.04
N ASP A 624 18.81 -12.04 -23.19
CA ASP A 624 17.61 -11.95 -22.37
C ASP A 624 16.99 -13.34 -22.17
N SER A 625 15.85 -13.45 -21.49
CA SER A 625 15.16 -14.73 -21.27
C SER A 625 14.65 -15.36 -22.58
N LEU A 626 14.25 -14.55 -23.57
CA LEU A 626 13.69 -15.00 -24.85
C LEU A 626 14.75 -15.55 -25.80
N SER A 627 16.00 -15.11 -25.68
CA SER A 627 17.16 -15.57 -26.45
C SER A 627 17.93 -16.67 -25.73
N ALA A 628 17.99 -16.66 -24.39
CA ALA A 628 18.60 -17.72 -23.60
C ALA A 628 17.86 -19.06 -23.71
N MET A 629 16.52 -19.07 -23.66
CA MET A 629 15.73 -20.31 -23.71
C MET A 629 15.92 -21.10 -25.02
N PRO A 630 15.83 -20.49 -26.23
CA PRO A 630 16.20 -21.16 -27.48
C PRO A 630 17.67 -21.58 -27.56
N MET A 631 18.59 -20.84 -26.92
CA MET A 631 20.00 -21.22 -26.88
C MET A 631 20.23 -22.50 -26.07
N VAL A 632 19.59 -22.65 -24.91
CA VAL A 632 19.61 -23.90 -24.12
C VAL A 632 19.06 -25.06 -24.95
N ALA A 633 17.91 -24.88 -25.60
CA ALA A 633 17.33 -25.89 -26.47
C ALA A 633 18.24 -26.25 -27.66
N LYS A 634 18.96 -25.27 -28.22
CA LYS A 634 19.94 -25.46 -29.32
C LYS A 634 21.21 -26.18 -28.85
N ALA A 635 21.72 -25.86 -27.66
CA ALA A 635 22.88 -26.52 -27.05
C ALA A 635 22.62 -28.02 -26.85
N ARG A 636 21.45 -28.35 -26.27
CA ARG A 636 20.98 -29.74 -26.03
C ARG A 636 20.69 -30.54 -27.32
N ARG A 637 20.48 -29.86 -28.46
CA ARG A 637 20.34 -30.49 -29.80
C ARG A 637 21.68 -30.78 -30.49
N SER A 638 22.79 -30.24 -29.98
CA SER A 638 24.09 -30.39 -30.64
C SER A 638 24.67 -31.80 -30.43
N SER A 639 25.46 -32.28 -31.38
CA SER A 639 26.26 -33.50 -31.20
C SER A 639 27.40 -33.33 -30.19
N ASN A 640 27.64 -32.09 -29.70
CA ASN A 640 28.64 -31.82 -28.69
C ASN A 640 28.06 -32.09 -27.30
N THR A 641 28.32 -33.28 -26.78
CA THR A 641 27.79 -33.71 -25.49
C THR A 641 28.22 -32.83 -24.30
N LEU A 642 29.24 -31.97 -24.43
CA LEU A 642 29.77 -31.12 -23.35
C LEU A 642 28.73 -30.20 -22.70
N LEU A 643 27.68 -29.76 -23.41
CA LEU A 643 26.70 -28.78 -22.88
C LEU A 643 25.28 -29.34 -22.70
N ASN A 644 25.11 -30.67 -22.69
CA ASN A 644 23.77 -31.27 -22.58
C ASN A 644 23.08 -31.03 -21.22
N SER A 645 23.81 -30.74 -20.15
CA SER A 645 23.24 -30.38 -18.84
C SER A 645 22.91 -28.90 -18.69
N LEU A 646 23.31 -28.04 -19.65
CA LEU A 646 23.07 -26.60 -19.57
C LEU A 646 21.57 -26.31 -19.35
N THR A 647 21.26 -25.56 -18.30
CA THR A 647 19.93 -25.01 -18.00
C THR A 647 19.91 -23.49 -18.19
N PHE A 648 18.72 -22.90 -18.20
CA PHE A 648 18.57 -21.45 -18.13
C PHE A 648 19.08 -20.88 -16.78
N ALA A 649 18.91 -21.63 -15.69
CA ALA A 649 19.40 -21.25 -14.38
C ALA A 649 20.93 -21.13 -14.35
N ASP A 650 21.66 -21.99 -15.07
CA ASP A 650 23.13 -21.93 -15.11
C ASP A 650 23.64 -20.69 -15.83
N ILE A 651 23.02 -20.33 -16.97
CA ILE A 651 23.35 -19.09 -17.71
C ILE A 651 23.15 -17.86 -16.82
N PHE A 652 22.14 -17.88 -15.95
CA PHE A 652 21.87 -16.77 -15.04
C PHE A 652 22.74 -16.76 -13.77
N ARG A 653 22.96 -17.93 -13.14
CA ARG A 653 23.82 -18.08 -11.95
C ARG A 653 25.30 -17.84 -12.29
N HIS A 654 25.71 -18.22 -13.49
CA HIS A 654 27.07 -18.12 -13.99
C HIS A 654 27.13 -17.22 -15.22
N ARG A 655 26.69 -15.96 -15.07
CA ARG A 655 26.60 -14.95 -16.15
C ARG A 655 27.87 -14.78 -16.97
N VAL A 656 29.03 -14.99 -16.35
CA VAL A 656 30.36 -14.86 -16.94
C VAL A 656 30.74 -16.12 -17.71
N LEU A 657 31.20 -15.97 -18.96
CA LEU A 657 31.47 -17.08 -19.89
C LEU A 657 32.38 -18.17 -19.31
N SER A 658 33.50 -17.81 -18.69
CA SER A 658 34.44 -18.76 -18.07
C SER A 658 33.84 -19.51 -16.87
N LYS A 659 32.99 -18.84 -16.07
CA LYS A 659 32.31 -19.46 -14.94
C LYS A 659 31.26 -20.47 -15.42
N LEU A 660 30.50 -20.12 -16.46
CA LEU A 660 29.54 -21.04 -17.08
C LEU A 660 30.26 -22.27 -17.67
N ALA A 661 31.35 -22.04 -18.40
CA ALA A 661 32.15 -23.11 -18.98
C ALA A 661 32.72 -24.07 -17.93
N ALA A 662 33.21 -23.54 -16.80
CA ALA A 662 33.75 -24.34 -15.71
C ALA A 662 32.69 -25.21 -15.03
N VAL A 663 31.50 -24.67 -14.74
CA VAL A 663 30.42 -25.43 -14.09
C VAL A 663 29.93 -26.57 -14.98
N VAL A 664 29.59 -26.27 -16.23
CA VAL A 664 29.04 -27.28 -17.15
C VAL A 664 30.10 -28.34 -17.55
N ALA A 665 31.40 -28.01 -17.49
CA ALA A 665 32.48 -28.99 -17.68
C ALA A 665 32.70 -29.91 -16.45
N VAL A 666 32.51 -29.42 -15.23
CA VAL A 666 32.83 -30.16 -13.99
C VAL A 666 31.77 -31.18 -13.62
N GLU A 667 30.48 -30.93 -13.87
CA GLU A 667 29.37 -31.82 -13.49
C GLU A 667 29.47 -33.25 -14.07
N ARG A 668 30.29 -33.46 -15.10
CA ARG A 668 30.57 -34.78 -15.68
C ARG A 668 31.65 -35.61 -15.00
N THR A 669 32.45 -35.03 -14.11
CA THR A 669 33.47 -35.79 -13.37
C THR A 669 32.96 -36.42 -12.07
N THR A 670 31.80 -35.98 -11.58
CA THR A 670 31.25 -36.42 -10.28
C THR A 670 29.80 -36.96 -10.34
N SER A 671 29.03 -36.66 -11.39
CA SER A 671 27.71 -37.27 -11.59
C SER A 671 27.79 -38.51 -12.50
N GLY A 672 27.87 -39.69 -11.89
CA GLY A 672 27.80 -40.95 -12.60
C GLY A 672 26.39 -41.18 -13.17
N LYS A 673 26.28 -41.29 -14.50
CA LYS A 673 25.06 -41.65 -15.26
C LYS A 673 23.74 -41.37 -14.54
N VAL A 674 23.39 -40.10 -14.34
CA VAL A 674 21.97 -39.73 -14.34
C VAL A 674 21.49 -39.85 -15.78
N THR A 675 21.17 -41.07 -16.19
CA THR A 675 20.02 -41.26 -17.06
C THR A 675 18.88 -40.59 -16.33
N ALA A 676 18.39 -39.46 -16.83
CA ALA A 676 17.15 -38.87 -16.35
C ALA A 676 16.13 -40.01 -16.39
N ALA A 677 15.67 -40.44 -15.22
CA ALA A 677 14.61 -41.40 -15.13
C ALA A 677 13.36 -40.65 -15.62
N THR A 678 13.08 -40.80 -16.92
CA THR A 678 11.71 -40.74 -17.41
C THR A 678 10.95 -41.84 -16.66
N GLU A 679 10.49 -41.51 -15.45
CA GLU A 679 9.44 -42.29 -14.82
C GLU A 679 8.28 -42.32 -15.80
N GLU A 680 8.05 -43.52 -16.32
CA GLU A 680 7.14 -43.77 -17.42
C GLU A 680 5.75 -43.30 -17.00
N TYR A 681 5.16 -42.37 -17.76
CA TYR A 681 3.86 -41.78 -17.46
C TYR A 681 2.82 -42.88 -17.21
N ARG A 682 2.19 -42.84 -16.04
CA ARG A 682 1.07 -43.73 -15.70
C ARG A 682 -0.22 -42.92 -15.56
N PRO A 683 -1.33 -43.38 -16.14
CA PRO A 683 -2.66 -42.92 -15.78
C PRO A 683 -2.84 -42.85 -14.26
N PHE A 684 -3.55 -41.83 -13.79
CA PHE A 684 -3.90 -41.60 -12.38
C PHE A 684 -2.74 -41.28 -11.43
N PHE A 685 -1.50 -41.13 -11.91
CA PHE A 685 -0.31 -40.87 -11.09
C PHE A 685 -0.42 -39.63 -10.18
N ALA A 686 -1.16 -38.60 -10.60
CA ALA A 686 -1.32 -37.35 -9.87
C ALA A 686 -2.47 -37.36 -8.82
N LEU A 687 -3.13 -38.50 -8.58
CA LEU A 687 -4.35 -38.54 -7.74
C LEU A 687 -4.14 -38.64 -6.23
N GLY A 688 -3.01 -39.14 -5.73
CA GLY A 688 -2.85 -39.43 -4.29
C GLY A 688 -4.00 -40.31 -3.76
N ASP A 689 -4.69 -39.85 -2.70
CA ASP A 689 -5.81 -40.55 -2.04
C ASP A 689 -7.21 -40.30 -2.68
N ILE A 690 -7.29 -39.66 -3.85
CA ILE A 690 -8.57 -39.27 -4.47
C ILE A 690 -9.37 -40.50 -4.96
N SER A 691 -10.65 -40.58 -4.57
CA SER A 691 -11.53 -41.70 -4.92
C SER A 691 -12.11 -41.59 -6.33
N ILE A 692 -11.67 -42.50 -7.22
CA ILE A 692 -12.18 -42.63 -8.60
C ILE A 692 -13.70 -42.86 -8.62
N GLN A 693 -14.27 -43.61 -7.66
CA GLN A 693 -15.71 -43.83 -7.58
C GLN A 693 -16.51 -42.53 -7.36
N GLY A 694 -15.99 -41.61 -6.55
CA GLY A 694 -16.62 -40.30 -6.34
C GLY A 694 -16.61 -39.43 -7.59
N ILE A 695 -15.53 -39.49 -8.37
CA ILE A 695 -15.43 -38.80 -9.66
C ILE A 695 -16.40 -39.39 -10.68
N GLN A 696 -16.47 -40.73 -10.78
CA GLN A 696 -17.42 -41.44 -11.66
C GLN A 696 -18.88 -41.07 -11.35
N GLN A 697 -19.25 -40.92 -10.08
CA GLN A 697 -20.59 -40.47 -9.69
C GLN A 697 -20.87 -39.01 -10.10
N ALA A 698 -19.89 -38.12 -9.99
CA ALA A 698 -20.04 -36.72 -10.38
C ALA A 698 -20.23 -36.54 -11.89
N ILE A 699 -19.70 -37.45 -12.72
CA ILE A 699 -19.82 -37.41 -14.18
C ILE A 699 -20.93 -38.29 -14.77
N ALA A 700 -21.51 -39.20 -13.98
CA ALA A 700 -22.63 -40.07 -14.39
C ALA A 700 -23.86 -39.37 -15.02
N PRO A 701 -24.24 -38.10 -14.70
CA PRO A 701 -25.41 -37.43 -15.30
C PRO A 701 -25.28 -37.02 -16.80
N MET A 702 -24.47 -37.72 -17.58
CA MET A 702 -24.11 -37.32 -18.95
C MET A 702 -24.70 -38.23 -20.04
N PRO A 703 -25.34 -37.65 -21.09
CA PRO A 703 -25.89 -38.42 -22.21
C PRO A 703 -24.89 -39.22 -23.04
N ALA A 704 -23.58 -39.03 -22.81
CA ALA A 704 -22.50 -39.59 -23.62
C ALA A 704 -21.51 -40.41 -22.77
N PHE A 705 -22.00 -41.16 -21.77
CA PHE A 705 -21.16 -41.98 -20.89
C PHE A 705 -21.25 -43.49 -21.19
N PRO A 706 -20.47 -44.00 -22.16
CA PRO A 706 -20.16 -45.43 -22.25
C PRO A 706 -18.65 -45.78 -22.26
N GLU A 707 -17.73 -44.81 -22.13
CA GLU A 707 -16.29 -45.01 -22.37
C GLU A 707 -15.36 -44.56 -21.22
N VAL A 708 -14.10 -44.96 -21.28
CA VAL A 708 -13.20 -45.07 -20.12
C VAL A 708 -12.61 -43.70 -19.72
N ILE A 709 -12.41 -43.47 -18.42
CA ILE A 709 -11.57 -42.35 -17.95
C ILE A 709 -10.12 -42.72 -18.25
N VAL A 710 -9.45 -41.98 -19.14
CA VAL A 710 -8.04 -42.22 -19.48
C VAL A 710 -7.12 -41.69 -18.40
N ASN A 711 -7.45 -40.54 -17.81
CA ASN A 711 -6.66 -39.95 -16.73
C ASN A 711 -7.49 -38.96 -15.90
N VAL A 712 -7.00 -38.65 -14.69
CA VAL A 712 -7.46 -37.51 -13.89
C VAL A 712 -6.24 -36.77 -13.37
N VAL A 713 -6.24 -35.44 -13.52
CA VAL A 713 -5.11 -34.55 -13.20
C VAL A 713 -5.64 -33.33 -12.43
N PRO A 714 -4.98 -32.85 -11.37
CA PRO A 714 -5.36 -31.57 -10.74
C PRO A 714 -5.13 -30.40 -11.71
N THR A 715 -6.01 -29.39 -11.66
CA THR A 715 -5.81 -28.14 -12.42
C THR A 715 -4.72 -27.27 -11.79
N THR A 716 -4.00 -26.47 -12.58
CA THR A 716 -3.30 -25.29 -12.02
C THR A 716 -4.30 -24.28 -11.44
N ASP A 717 -3.82 -23.37 -10.59
CA ASP A 717 -4.66 -22.30 -10.02
C ASP A 717 -5.26 -21.39 -11.11
N LEU A 718 -4.54 -21.15 -12.22
CA LEU A 718 -5.09 -20.40 -13.35
C LEU A 718 -6.19 -21.20 -14.07
N GLN A 719 -5.99 -22.50 -14.31
CA GLN A 719 -7.02 -23.33 -14.93
C GLN A 719 -8.28 -23.44 -14.07
N ALA A 720 -8.13 -23.56 -12.75
CA ALA A 720 -9.24 -23.48 -11.80
C ALA A 720 -9.95 -22.11 -11.89
N GLY A 721 -9.18 -21.02 -11.87
CA GLY A 721 -9.68 -19.65 -11.99
C GLY A 721 -10.44 -19.40 -13.29
N CYS A 722 -9.84 -19.71 -14.44
CA CYS A 722 -10.45 -19.55 -15.76
C CYS A 722 -11.66 -20.47 -15.97
N GLY A 723 -11.59 -21.73 -15.54
CA GLY A 723 -12.72 -22.66 -15.59
C GLY A 723 -13.92 -22.14 -14.78
N LEU A 724 -13.68 -21.65 -13.56
CA LEU A 724 -14.71 -21.01 -12.74
C LEU A 724 -15.21 -19.67 -13.33
N ALA A 725 -14.32 -18.87 -13.91
CA ALA A 725 -14.68 -17.61 -14.56
C ALA A 725 -15.52 -17.81 -15.84
N SER A 726 -15.34 -18.92 -16.56
CA SER A 726 -16.26 -19.34 -17.64
C SER A 726 -17.67 -19.68 -17.11
N LEU A 727 -17.80 -20.07 -15.83
CA LEU A 727 -19.08 -20.32 -15.15
C LEU A 727 -19.65 -19.09 -14.43
N HIS A 728 -18.84 -18.05 -14.19
CA HIS A 728 -19.28 -16.80 -13.56
C HIS A 728 -20.25 -16.02 -14.46
N LYS A 729 -21.18 -15.23 -13.89
CA LYS A 729 -22.24 -14.50 -14.63
C LYS A 729 -21.72 -13.66 -15.81
N SER A 730 -20.50 -13.12 -15.70
CA SER A 730 -19.86 -12.32 -16.75
C SER A 730 -19.14 -13.13 -17.84
N ARG A 731 -18.98 -14.45 -17.66
CA ARG A 731 -18.30 -15.39 -18.57
C ARG A 731 -16.91 -14.96 -19.06
N HIS A 732 -16.23 -14.08 -18.33
CA HIS A 732 -15.08 -13.31 -18.85
C HIS A 732 -13.83 -14.13 -19.25
N SER A 733 -13.75 -15.40 -18.86
CA SER A 733 -12.72 -16.35 -19.33
C SER A 733 -13.24 -17.40 -20.30
N LEU A 734 -14.44 -17.22 -20.87
CA LEU A 734 -14.96 -18.02 -21.98
C LEU A 734 -14.60 -17.32 -23.30
N GLY A 735 -13.71 -17.94 -24.08
CA GLY A 735 -13.26 -17.42 -25.37
C GLY A 735 -14.12 -17.92 -26.52
N HIS A 736 -14.37 -17.03 -27.48
CA HIS A 736 -15.05 -17.31 -28.74
C HIS A 736 -14.14 -16.87 -29.88
N ILE A 737 -13.44 -17.82 -30.50
CA ILE A 737 -12.44 -17.55 -31.54
C ILE A 737 -12.98 -18.08 -32.87
N SER A 738 -12.95 -17.28 -33.94
CA SER A 738 -13.40 -17.72 -35.26
C SER A 738 -12.30 -17.74 -36.31
N LEU A 739 -12.26 -18.81 -37.11
CA LEU A 739 -11.49 -18.87 -38.35
C LEU A 739 -12.39 -18.44 -39.50
N SER A 740 -11.99 -17.41 -40.23
CA SER A 740 -12.74 -16.90 -41.40
C SER A 740 -12.13 -17.40 -42.71
N GLY A 741 -12.96 -17.93 -43.61
CA GLY A 741 -12.56 -18.47 -44.91
C GLY A 741 -13.36 -17.90 -46.08
N THR A 742 -12.79 -17.96 -47.28
CA THR A 742 -13.45 -17.58 -48.54
C THR A 742 -13.28 -18.67 -49.59
N GLY A 743 -14.38 -19.03 -50.25
CA GLY A 743 -14.46 -20.14 -51.20
C GLY A 743 -15.52 -21.19 -50.77
N PRO A 744 -15.66 -22.29 -51.52
CA PRO A 744 -16.60 -23.36 -51.19
C PRO A 744 -16.31 -23.94 -49.80
N CYS A 745 -17.31 -23.91 -48.90
CA CYS A 745 -17.19 -24.51 -47.58
C CYS A 745 -17.54 -26.00 -47.66
N ALA A 746 -16.53 -26.86 -47.55
CA ALA A 746 -16.73 -28.31 -47.45
C ALA A 746 -17.17 -28.68 -46.02
N ILE A 747 -18.44 -28.44 -45.69
CA ILE A 747 -18.98 -28.54 -44.32
C ILE A 747 -18.64 -29.88 -43.66
N ASP A 748 -18.81 -31.00 -44.36
CA ASP A 748 -18.56 -32.33 -43.78
C ASP A 748 -17.06 -32.62 -43.57
N ARG A 749 -16.19 -32.14 -44.47
CA ARG A 749 -14.72 -32.18 -44.26
C ARG A 749 -14.32 -31.35 -43.05
N TRP A 750 -14.95 -30.19 -42.85
CA TRP A 750 -14.72 -29.36 -41.66
C TRP A 750 -15.20 -30.03 -40.37
N ARG A 751 -16.41 -30.64 -40.37
CA ARG A 751 -16.89 -31.45 -39.25
C ARG A 751 -15.91 -32.58 -38.92
N GLU A 752 -15.50 -33.36 -39.92
CA GLU A 752 -14.53 -34.45 -39.76
C GLU A 752 -13.18 -33.94 -39.21
N SER A 753 -12.71 -32.79 -39.70
CA SER A 753 -11.46 -32.18 -39.24
C SER A 753 -11.52 -31.75 -37.77
N CYS A 754 -12.61 -31.10 -37.35
CA CYS A 754 -12.81 -30.70 -35.96
C CYS A 754 -12.99 -31.91 -35.03
N LEU A 755 -13.71 -32.96 -35.46
CA LEU A 755 -13.84 -34.20 -34.69
C LEU A 755 -12.49 -34.91 -34.51
N LYS A 756 -11.67 -35.00 -35.57
CA LYS A 756 -10.30 -35.52 -35.48
C LYS A 756 -9.41 -34.68 -34.56
N LEU A 757 -9.57 -33.35 -34.57
CA LEU A 757 -8.83 -32.44 -33.68
C LEU A 757 -9.14 -32.71 -32.20
N VAL A 758 -10.41 -32.93 -31.87
CA VAL A 758 -10.87 -33.26 -30.50
C VAL A 758 -10.33 -34.61 -30.03
N GLN A 759 -10.30 -35.61 -30.90
CA GLN A 759 -9.76 -36.93 -30.55
C GLN A 759 -8.24 -36.89 -30.36
N ALA A 760 -7.53 -36.13 -31.19
CA ALA A 760 -6.07 -35.95 -31.11
C ALA A 760 -5.60 -35.31 -29.80
N HIS A 761 -6.34 -34.36 -29.23
CA HIS A 761 -5.88 -33.56 -28.07
C HIS A 761 -6.69 -33.80 -26.80
N GLU A 762 -6.05 -34.30 -25.75
CA GLU A 762 -6.68 -34.62 -24.45
C GLU A 762 -7.49 -33.46 -23.87
N ILE A 763 -6.96 -32.23 -23.90
CA ILE A 763 -7.64 -31.05 -23.35
C ILE A 763 -8.99 -30.74 -24.01
N LEU A 764 -9.17 -31.06 -25.30
CA LEU A 764 -10.43 -30.85 -26.02
C LEU A 764 -11.51 -31.90 -25.69
N ARG A 765 -11.12 -32.99 -25.04
CA ARG A 765 -11.98 -34.06 -24.50
C ARG A 765 -11.86 -34.17 -22.97
N THR A 766 -11.47 -33.09 -22.30
CA THR A 766 -11.30 -33.01 -20.85
C THR A 766 -12.46 -32.31 -20.18
N ALA A 767 -12.99 -32.91 -19.11
CA ALA A 767 -14.07 -32.37 -18.30
C ALA A 767 -13.54 -31.81 -16.96
N TYR A 768 -14.09 -30.68 -16.51
CA TYR A 768 -13.77 -30.10 -15.20
C TYR A 768 -14.73 -30.58 -14.10
N VAL A 769 -14.22 -31.21 -13.04
CA VAL A 769 -15.02 -31.80 -11.94
C VAL A 769 -14.55 -31.30 -10.59
N PHE A 770 -15.46 -30.95 -9.67
CA PHE A 770 -15.10 -30.66 -8.28
C PHE A 770 -15.04 -31.94 -7.44
N HIS A 771 -13.95 -32.12 -6.70
CA HIS A 771 -13.81 -33.16 -5.69
C HIS A 771 -13.03 -32.61 -4.49
N GLN A 772 -13.52 -32.83 -3.26
CA GLN A 772 -12.87 -32.41 -2.00
C GLN A 772 -12.40 -30.93 -1.98
N GLY A 773 -13.12 -30.03 -2.66
CA GLY A 773 -12.80 -28.59 -2.72
C GLY A 773 -11.79 -28.20 -3.82
N GLN A 774 -11.23 -29.16 -4.55
CA GLN A 774 -10.35 -28.93 -5.69
C GLN A 774 -11.08 -29.14 -7.02
N LEU A 775 -10.69 -28.39 -8.05
CA LEU A 775 -11.11 -28.64 -9.42
C LEU A 775 -10.12 -29.62 -10.08
N LEU A 776 -10.64 -30.64 -10.74
CA LEU A 776 -9.87 -31.69 -11.41
C LEU A 776 -10.21 -31.71 -12.89
N GLN A 777 -9.21 -31.97 -13.72
CA GLN A 777 -9.36 -32.37 -15.10
C GLN A 777 -9.61 -33.88 -15.19
N VAL A 778 -10.68 -34.30 -15.87
CA VAL A 778 -11.01 -35.69 -16.16
C VAL A 778 -10.91 -35.89 -17.67
N VAL A 779 -9.89 -36.62 -18.11
CA VAL A 779 -9.60 -36.87 -19.52
C VAL A 779 -10.43 -38.08 -19.98
N LEU A 780 -11.35 -37.85 -20.92
CA LEU A 780 -12.24 -38.88 -21.47
C LEU A 780 -11.55 -39.59 -22.65
N GLU A 781 -11.72 -40.91 -22.78
CA GLU A 781 -11.17 -41.70 -23.90
C GLU A 781 -11.58 -41.15 -25.26
N SER A 782 -12.87 -40.84 -25.43
CA SER A 782 -13.40 -40.17 -26.61
C SER A 782 -14.40 -39.08 -26.24
N PHE A 783 -14.53 -38.07 -27.10
CA PHE A 783 -15.60 -37.09 -27.04
C PHE A 783 -16.02 -36.69 -28.47
N CYS A 784 -17.33 -36.71 -28.73
CA CYS A 784 -17.90 -36.37 -30.03
C CYS A 784 -18.88 -35.19 -29.87
N PRO A 785 -18.40 -33.93 -29.95
CA PRO A 785 -19.27 -32.77 -29.86
C PRO A 785 -20.20 -32.67 -31.07
N VAL A 786 -21.43 -32.19 -30.84
CA VAL A 786 -22.32 -31.81 -31.94
C VAL A 786 -21.78 -30.54 -32.57
N ILE A 787 -21.53 -30.57 -33.89
CA ILE A 787 -21.04 -29.41 -34.65
C ILE A 787 -22.19 -28.87 -35.52
N PRO A 788 -23.02 -27.96 -34.98
CA PRO A 788 -24.09 -27.33 -35.74
C PRO A 788 -23.55 -26.54 -36.94
N HIS A 789 -24.35 -26.54 -38.00
CA HIS A 789 -24.17 -25.68 -39.16
C HIS A 789 -25.32 -24.68 -39.20
N TYR A 790 -24.99 -23.41 -39.38
CA TYR A 790 -25.92 -22.31 -39.54
C TYR A 790 -25.67 -21.62 -40.88
N GLU A 791 -26.76 -21.27 -41.56
CA GLU A 791 -26.73 -20.48 -42.80
C GLU A 791 -27.37 -19.12 -42.54
N VAL A 792 -26.72 -18.05 -43.02
CA VAL A 792 -27.18 -16.65 -42.91
C VAL A 792 -27.15 -16.01 -44.29
N ALA A 793 -27.85 -14.89 -44.50
CA ALA A 793 -27.94 -14.32 -45.84
C ALA A 793 -26.62 -13.66 -46.27
N SER A 794 -26.00 -12.84 -45.41
CA SER A 794 -24.83 -12.00 -45.77
C SER A 794 -23.59 -12.22 -44.89
N LYS A 795 -22.43 -11.68 -45.32
CA LYS A 795 -21.22 -11.65 -44.48
C LYS A 795 -21.44 -10.87 -43.17
N GLN A 796 -22.13 -9.74 -43.25
CA GLN A 796 -22.44 -8.90 -42.09
C GLN A 796 -23.30 -9.64 -41.06
N GLU A 797 -24.20 -10.51 -41.54
CA GLU A 797 -24.96 -11.41 -40.67
C GLU A 797 -24.11 -12.53 -40.06
N ILE A 798 -23.02 -13.00 -40.67
CA ILE A 798 -22.11 -13.98 -40.03
C ILE A 798 -21.53 -13.36 -38.75
N GLU A 799 -21.05 -12.11 -38.83
CA GLU A 799 -20.47 -11.39 -37.70
C GLU A 799 -21.53 -11.09 -36.63
N GLN A 800 -22.75 -10.69 -37.03
CA GLN A 800 -23.84 -10.47 -36.08
C GLN A 800 -24.34 -11.76 -35.43
N PHE A 801 -24.54 -12.82 -36.19
CA PHE A 801 -24.98 -14.13 -35.68
C PHE A 801 -23.94 -14.72 -34.72
N THR A 802 -22.65 -14.51 -34.99
CA THR A 802 -21.57 -14.88 -34.06
C THR A 802 -21.71 -14.14 -32.74
N ARG A 803 -21.91 -12.81 -32.76
CA ARG A 803 -22.19 -12.02 -31.54
C ARG A 803 -23.45 -12.49 -30.80
N ASP A 804 -24.53 -12.79 -31.54
CA ASP A 804 -25.78 -13.28 -30.95
C ASP A 804 -25.60 -14.68 -30.30
N LEU A 805 -24.77 -15.53 -30.87
CA LEU A 805 -24.43 -16.85 -30.32
C LEU A 805 -23.57 -16.71 -29.06
N MET A 806 -22.56 -15.83 -29.06
CA MET A 806 -21.81 -15.45 -27.85
C MET A 806 -22.73 -14.94 -26.73
N MET A 807 -23.73 -14.12 -27.08
CA MET A 807 -24.72 -13.63 -26.12
C MET A 807 -25.63 -14.74 -25.57
N ARG A 808 -25.94 -15.79 -26.34
CA ARG A 808 -26.71 -16.95 -25.85
C ARG A 808 -25.95 -17.72 -24.77
N ASP A 809 -24.62 -17.82 -24.87
CA ASP A 809 -23.78 -18.50 -23.87
C ASP A 809 -23.70 -17.73 -22.53
N MET A 810 -24.03 -16.43 -22.52
CA MET A 810 -24.27 -15.71 -21.27
C MET A 810 -25.45 -16.33 -20.49
N TYR A 811 -26.51 -16.74 -21.19
CA TYR A 811 -27.72 -17.30 -20.60
C TYR A 811 -27.67 -18.83 -20.43
N ASN A 812 -26.88 -19.54 -21.24
CA ASN A 812 -26.64 -20.99 -21.10
C ASN A 812 -25.14 -21.27 -20.89
N PRO A 813 -24.63 -21.24 -19.65
CA PRO A 813 -23.22 -21.47 -19.35
C PRO A 813 -22.73 -22.88 -19.72
N PRO A 814 -21.39 -23.04 -19.85
CA PRO A 814 -20.75 -24.35 -19.74
C PRO A 814 -21.18 -25.07 -18.45
N ARG A 815 -21.03 -26.40 -18.41
CA ARG A 815 -21.42 -27.20 -17.24
C ARG A 815 -20.27 -28.09 -16.81
N LEU A 816 -19.99 -28.07 -15.51
CA LEU A 816 -19.04 -28.99 -14.88
C LEU A 816 -19.37 -30.44 -15.22
N GLY A 817 -18.31 -31.24 -15.28
CA GLY A 817 -18.31 -32.63 -15.71
C GLY A 817 -18.35 -32.84 -17.22
N ARG A 818 -18.63 -31.81 -18.04
CA ARG A 818 -18.52 -31.91 -19.50
C ARG A 818 -17.32 -31.12 -20.02
N PRO A 819 -16.74 -31.47 -21.17
CA PRO A 819 -15.79 -30.60 -21.86
C PRO A 819 -16.40 -29.24 -22.16
N PHE A 820 -15.62 -28.17 -22.00
CA PHE A 820 -16.12 -26.82 -22.25
C PHE A 820 -16.01 -26.47 -23.74
N MET A 821 -15.15 -27.13 -24.51
CA MET A 821 -15.02 -26.97 -25.97
C MET A 821 -16.32 -27.26 -26.75
N GLU A 822 -16.72 -26.32 -27.60
CA GLU A 822 -17.76 -26.47 -28.63
C GLU A 822 -17.32 -25.83 -29.97
N PHE A 823 -17.90 -26.32 -31.08
CA PHE A 823 -17.68 -25.80 -32.42
C PHE A 823 -18.99 -25.36 -33.08
N ALA A 824 -18.95 -24.36 -33.96
CA ALA A 824 -20.04 -24.08 -34.90
C ALA A 824 -19.50 -23.70 -36.28
N ILE A 825 -20.20 -24.11 -37.34
CA ILE A 825 -19.90 -23.73 -38.73
C ILE A 825 -20.98 -22.75 -39.20
N ILE A 826 -20.58 -21.58 -39.69
CA ILE A 826 -21.50 -20.54 -40.16
C ILE A 826 -21.17 -20.22 -41.63
N THR A 827 -22.15 -20.28 -42.52
CA THR A 827 -21.97 -20.00 -43.97
C THR A 827 -22.91 -18.89 -44.44
N SER A 828 -22.46 -18.08 -45.40
CA SER A 828 -23.32 -17.13 -46.10
C SER A 828 -23.95 -17.77 -47.34
N SER A 829 -25.23 -17.51 -47.60
CA SER A 829 -25.93 -17.97 -48.80
C SER A 829 -25.73 -17.04 -50.01
N THR A 830 -25.38 -15.75 -49.79
CA THR A 830 -25.14 -14.78 -50.87
C THR A 830 -23.67 -14.62 -51.27
N CYS A 831 -22.73 -15.11 -50.46
CA CYS A 831 -21.30 -15.04 -50.77
C CYS A 831 -20.55 -16.26 -50.25
N SER A 832 -19.42 -16.61 -50.86
CA SER A 832 -18.61 -17.77 -50.47
C SER A 832 -17.82 -17.55 -49.16
N HIS A 833 -18.34 -16.78 -48.20
CA HIS A 833 -17.71 -16.58 -46.89
C HIS A 833 -18.24 -17.58 -45.88
N HIS A 834 -17.34 -18.11 -45.05
CA HIS A 834 -17.69 -19.01 -43.96
C HIS A 834 -16.82 -18.74 -42.73
N GLN A 835 -17.36 -19.06 -41.55
CA GLN A 835 -16.65 -19.03 -40.29
C GLN A 835 -16.76 -20.36 -39.55
N ILE A 836 -15.69 -20.70 -38.83
CA ILE A 836 -15.64 -21.81 -37.88
C ILE A 836 -15.35 -21.23 -36.52
N LEU A 837 -16.35 -21.27 -35.65
CA LEU A 837 -16.29 -20.76 -34.29
C LEU A 837 -15.83 -21.88 -33.34
N PHE A 838 -14.95 -21.51 -32.42
CA PHE A 838 -14.45 -22.31 -31.32
C PHE A 838 -14.89 -21.62 -30.02
N ARG A 839 -15.60 -22.34 -29.14
CA ARG A 839 -16.01 -21.87 -27.81
C ARG A 839 -15.26 -22.67 -26.76
N LEU A 840 -14.35 -22.06 -26.02
CA LEU A 840 -13.45 -22.74 -25.07
C LEU A 840 -13.03 -21.83 -23.90
N SER A 841 -12.76 -22.42 -22.74
CA SER A 841 -12.24 -21.68 -21.58
C SER A 841 -10.79 -21.28 -21.81
N HIS A 842 -10.38 -20.11 -21.30
CA HIS A 842 -8.97 -19.71 -21.28
C HIS A 842 -8.09 -20.63 -20.39
N GLY A 843 -8.68 -21.55 -19.62
CA GLY A 843 -7.92 -22.64 -18.97
C GLY A 843 -7.53 -23.79 -19.93
N GLU A 844 -8.21 -23.92 -21.07
CA GLU A 844 -7.97 -24.98 -22.05
C GLU A 844 -6.87 -24.60 -23.07
N TYR A 845 -6.42 -23.34 -23.12
CA TYR A 845 -5.41 -22.86 -24.09
C TYR A 845 -4.65 -21.60 -23.64
N ASP A 846 -3.44 -21.43 -24.18
CA ASP A 846 -2.76 -20.15 -24.28
C ASP A 846 -2.44 -19.82 -25.76
N ALA A 847 -1.74 -18.72 -26.04
CA ALA A 847 -1.41 -18.32 -27.41
C ALA A 847 -0.54 -19.35 -28.18
N ILE A 848 0.31 -20.11 -27.48
CA ILE A 848 1.21 -21.11 -28.06
C ILE A 848 0.41 -22.40 -28.33
N GLY A 849 -0.34 -22.87 -27.33
CA GLY A 849 -1.20 -24.03 -27.41
C GLY A 849 -2.29 -23.88 -28.48
N PHE A 850 -2.92 -22.70 -28.56
CA PHE A 850 -3.91 -22.42 -29.61
C PHE A 850 -3.28 -22.38 -31.01
N SER A 851 -2.10 -21.74 -31.15
CA SER A 851 -1.36 -21.77 -32.44
C SER A 851 -1.05 -23.20 -32.88
N TYR A 852 -0.75 -24.09 -31.94
CA TYR A 852 -0.55 -25.51 -32.21
C TYR A 852 -1.84 -26.25 -32.59
N LEU A 853 -2.96 -26.00 -31.90
CA LEU A 853 -4.29 -26.52 -32.28
C LEU A 853 -4.66 -26.14 -33.71
N ILE A 854 -4.43 -24.88 -34.10
CA ILE A 854 -4.69 -24.39 -35.47
C ILE A 854 -3.78 -25.06 -36.50
N ASN A 855 -2.49 -25.24 -36.21
CA ASN A 855 -1.57 -25.96 -37.10
C ASN A 855 -1.97 -27.44 -37.25
N THR A 856 -2.35 -28.10 -36.16
CA THR A 856 -2.81 -29.50 -36.21
C THR A 856 -4.14 -29.63 -36.95
N LEU A 857 -5.07 -28.69 -36.78
CA LEU A 857 -6.31 -28.65 -37.55
C LEU A 857 -6.02 -28.49 -39.05
N ARG A 858 -5.04 -27.65 -39.43
CA ARG A 858 -4.59 -27.52 -40.82
C ARG A 858 -4.03 -28.84 -41.34
N SER A 859 -3.11 -29.49 -40.62
CA SER A 859 -2.55 -30.80 -41.00
C SER A 859 -3.65 -31.84 -41.21
N ILE A 860 -4.58 -31.97 -40.26
CA ILE A 860 -5.75 -32.85 -40.35
C ILE A 860 -6.59 -32.53 -41.59
N HIS A 861 -6.91 -31.25 -41.82
CA HIS A 861 -7.73 -30.83 -42.95
C HIS A 861 -7.06 -31.12 -44.28
N GLU A 862 -5.73 -30.94 -44.38
CA GLU A 862 -4.89 -31.22 -45.54
C GLU A 862 -4.58 -32.72 -45.74
N GLY A 863 -4.98 -33.60 -44.82
CA GLY A 863 -4.70 -35.03 -44.86
C GLY A 863 -3.26 -35.41 -44.49
N GLN A 864 -2.53 -34.50 -43.82
CA GLN A 864 -1.20 -34.71 -43.28
C GLN A 864 -1.26 -35.39 -41.89
N PRO A 865 -0.19 -36.06 -41.45
CA PRO A 865 -0.13 -36.62 -40.10
C PRO A 865 -0.31 -35.55 -39.01
N VAL A 866 -0.96 -35.95 -37.92
CA VAL A 866 -1.10 -35.14 -36.69
C VAL A 866 0.29 -34.95 -36.07
N PRO A 867 0.74 -33.71 -35.81
CA PRO A 867 2.02 -33.50 -35.14
C PRO A 867 1.98 -34.00 -33.68
N GLU A 868 3.11 -34.46 -33.16
CA GLU A 868 3.21 -34.98 -31.79
C GLU A 868 3.26 -33.85 -30.74
N TYR A 869 2.64 -34.08 -29.57
CA TYR A 869 2.58 -33.16 -28.43
C TYR A 869 2.76 -33.92 -27.10
N HIS A 870 3.08 -33.23 -26.00
CA HIS A 870 3.13 -33.80 -24.66
C HIS A 870 1.85 -33.52 -23.86
N THR A 871 1.39 -34.53 -23.12
CA THR A 871 0.17 -34.46 -22.31
C THR A 871 0.37 -33.58 -21.08
N PHE A 872 -0.69 -32.88 -20.65
CA PHE A 872 -0.66 -32.04 -19.44
C PHE A 872 -0.24 -32.80 -18.17
N ALA A 873 -0.59 -34.08 -18.09
CA ALA A 873 -0.24 -34.94 -16.97
C ALA A 873 1.29 -35.11 -16.81
N SER A 874 2.06 -35.13 -17.90
CA SER A 874 3.53 -35.17 -17.84
C SER A 874 4.11 -33.90 -17.20
N TYR A 875 3.51 -32.74 -17.51
CA TYR A 875 3.85 -31.46 -16.91
C TYR A 875 3.48 -31.42 -15.42
N VAL A 876 2.27 -31.82 -15.03
CA VAL A 876 1.89 -31.86 -13.61
C VAL A 876 2.76 -32.85 -12.82
N GLY A 877 3.14 -33.99 -13.39
CA GLY A 877 4.11 -34.91 -12.80
C GLY A 877 5.46 -34.26 -12.51
N SER A 878 5.95 -33.41 -13.41
CA SER A 878 7.21 -32.68 -13.20
C SER A 878 7.15 -31.65 -12.06
N LEU A 879 6.01 -30.96 -11.86
CA LEU A 879 5.83 -30.00 -10.76
C LEU A 879 5.84 -30.66 -9.37
N LEU A 880 5.57 -31.97 -9.30
CA LEU A 880 5.63 -32.74 -8.06
C LEU A 880 7.08 -33.09 -7.68
N GLN A 881 8.00 -33.11 -8.64
CA GLN A 881 9.43 -33.33 -8.39
C GLN A 881 10.05 -32.09 -7.76
N GLY A 882 10.82 -32.25 -6.69
CA GLY A 882 11.44 -31.13 -5.95
C GLY A 882 10.48 -30.32 -5.05
N LYS A 883 9.17 -30.62 -5.03
CA LYS A 883 8.15 -29.87 -4.28
C LYS A 883 8.56 -29.56 -2.83
N THR A 884 9.12 -30.52 -2.09
CA THR A 884 9.55 -30.33 -0.69
C THR A 884 10.57 -29.20 -0.49
N GLU A 885 11.52 -29.03 -1.41
CA GLU A 885 12.53 -27.97 -1.36
C GLU A 885 11.89 -26.60 -1.61
N SER A 886 11.05 -26.50 -2.65
CA SER A 886 10.29 -25.30 -2.99
C SER A 886 9.37 -24.85 -1.84
N LEU A 887 8.69 -25.77 -1.16
CA LEU A 887 7.88 -25.44 0.03
C LEU A 887 8.75 -24.85 1.16
N GLY A 888 9.98 -25.35 1.35
CA GLY A 888 10.94 -24.82 2.31
C GLY A 888 11.43 -23.40 1.97
N TYR A 889 11.71 -23.14 0.69
CA TYR A 889 12.02 -21.81 0.18
C TYR A 889 10.88 -20.82 0.46
N TRP A 890 9.64 -21.16 0.07
CA TRP A 890 8.51 -20.26 0.24
C TRP A 890 8.13 -20.01 1.71
N ARG A 891 8.26 -21.00 2.61
CA ARG A 891 8.16 -20.76 4.07
C ARG A 891 9.15 -19.71 4.54
N THR A 892 10.39 -19.77 4.07
CA THR A 892 11.46 -18.88 4.54
C THR A 892 11.30 -17.46 3.99
N ILE A 893 10.90 -17.32 2.73
CA ILE A 893 10.78 -16.02 2.04
C ILE A 893 9.51 -15.25 2.45
N LEU A 894 8.43 -15.96 2.80
CA LEU A 894 7.13 -15.41 3.14
C LEU A 894 6.75 -15.56 4.63
N ASP A 895 7.71 -15.89 5.50
CA ASP A 895 7.48 -15.89 6.95
C ASP A 895 7.03 -14.50 7.44
N GLY A 896 6.09 -14.47 8.37
CA GLY A 896 5.48 -13.24 8.89
C GLY A 896 4.54 -12.49 7.93
N TYR A 897 4.37 -12.94 6.67
CA TYR A 897 3.38 -12.34 5.76
C TYR A 897 1.95 -12.80 6.09
N SER A 898 1.02 -11.85 6.09
CA SER A 898 -0.42 -12.13 6.20
C SER A 898 -1.16 -11.74 4.92
N MET A 899 -2.07 -12.58 4.44
CA MET A 899 -3.05 -12.16 3.44
C MET A 899 -3.87 -10.98 3.97
N PRO A 900 -4.18 -9.95 3.14
CA PRO A 900 -5.04 -8.85 3.57
C PRO A 900 -6.41 -9.37 4.00
N MET A 901 -6.73 -9.26 5.29
CA MET A 901 -8.04 -9.63 5.83
C MET A 901 -9.14 -8.93 5.05
N SER A 902 -10.15 -9.69 4.62
CA SER A 902 -11.20 -9.23 3.70
C SER A 902 -11.96 -8.02 4.21
N SER A 903 -12.04 -7.78 5.53
CA SER A 903 -12.61 -6.57 6.12
C SER A 903 -11.90 -5.28 5.71
N ASN A 904 -10.56 -5.28 5.71
CA ASN A 904 -9.76 -4.12 5.29
C ASN A 904 -9.78 -3.97 3.77
N PHE A 905 -9.74 -5.08 3.02
CA PHE A 905 -9.77 -5.04 1.56
C PHE A 905 -11.15 -4.65 1.01
N LEU A 906 -12.25 -5.04 1.66
CA LEU A 906 -13.60 -4.61 1.31
C LEU A 906 -13.81 -3.11 1.60
N ALA A 907 -13.28 -2.60 2.72
CA ALA A 907 -13.25 -1.18 3.03
C ALA A 907 -12.39 -0.36 2.04
N PHE A 908 -11.35 -0.98 1.45
CA PHE A 908 -10.56 -0.39 0.36
C PHE A 908 -11.32 -0.44 -0.98
N HIS A 909 -12.00 -1.55 -1.28
CA HIS A 909 -12.80 -1.73 -2.50
C HIS A 909 -14.02 -0.80 -2.53
N THR A 910 -14.70 -0.58 -1.39
CA THR A 910 -15.86 0.34 -1.31
C THR A 910 -15.47 1.81 -1.49
N ARG A 911 -14.18 2.17 -1.30
CA ARG A 911 -13.67 3.53 -1.56
C ARG A 911 -13.32 3.80 -3.03
N LEU A 912 -13.06 2.75 -3.82
CA LEU A 912 -12.77 2.87 -5.26
C LEU A 912 -13.97 2.48 -6.14
N SER A 913 -14.88 1.66 -5.63
CA SER A 913 -16.16 1.37 -6.27
C SER A 913 -17.31 1.79 -5.36
N GLY A 914 -18.05 2.82 -5.77
CA GLY A 914 -19.30 3.22 -5.13
C GLY A 914 -20.21 2.02 -4.86
N THR A 915 -20.77 2.01 -3.66
CA THR A 915 -21.46 0.94 -2.93
C THR A 915 -22.24 -0.10 -3.76
N VAL A 916 -22.08 -1.37 -3.38
CA VAL A 916 -23.15 -2.39 -3.47
C VAL A 916 -23.20 -3.14 -2.13
N ARG A 917 -24.26 -2.95 -1.34
CA ARG A 917 -24.54 -3.77 -0.15
C ARG A 917 -25.36 -4.99 -0.57
N TYR A 918 -24.90 -6.20 -0.23
CA TYR A 918 -25.73 -7.40 -0.31
C TYR A 918 -26.59 -7.53 0.95
N SER A 919 -27.91 -7.39 0.83
CA SER A 919 -28.87 -7.85 1.83
C SER A 919 -29.34 -9.26 1.47
N GLY A 920 -28.92 -10.25 2.25
CA GLY A 920 -29.50 -11.60 2.18
C GLY A 920 -30.67 -11.74 3.14
N GLY A 921 -31.82 -12.23 2.66
CA GLY A 921 -32.97 -12.54 3.52
C GLY A 921 -34.29 -12.67 2.76
N ALA A 922 -34.72 -13.93 2.57
CA ALA A 922 -35.97 -14.40 1.92
C ALA A 922 -36.04 -14.23 0.39
#